data_AF-G3IFF6-F1
#
_entry.id   AF-G3IFF6-F1
#
_cell.length_a   1.000
_cell.length_b   1.000
_cell.length_c   1.000
_cell.angle_alpha   90.00
_cell.angle_beta   90.00
_cell.angle_gamma   90.00
#
_symmetry.space_group_name_H-M   'P 1'
#
loop_
_entity.id
_entity.type
_entity.pdbx_description
1 polymer ?
#
loop_
_entity_poly.entity_id
_entity_poly.type
_entity_poly.pdbx_seq_one_letter_code
_entity_poly.pdbx_strand_id
1 'polypeptide(L)'
;MFMEEAYNSAICFKMLRDTGTLDPLQIKYITKKMKKMAQRSPSMVMESIHDYFKDNPEISSRHRFRLFQVLQAVIGVPDVLEEKWQRDFMQLALEHMTKSTELDDIYQDAASNVLLALCWHSWPAVAKHLETELLTGVFPHRSLLYVMGILSSREELLKKEDRESWKDLLSEIARKSVPFLNTDVWSKELLWTLTKSVKTHQEHTPEKGIALTVGLAAVRHLDDAWAVLEQFGRSTPIKWSLQNFSLKSLEDLRWKWAGSTIILSYGQMAAKAKSHILPWVDNILSRMIFYFRFSSWDEILKQSFLTAIMMLIGAISRNEGAHSYEFSQTSELLECLMILMEKEPQDTLLTSIRQQAIHIVSRLCALRPPIDVDKKSRLLSICFCSVFALPLLDALEKHTCLFLEPPNIQGLYNQTMEAVDHMLQCFMMQNPTTNELYFLLSHLYVWLSSEKIHERQRAVHRCTTLFKFLNHKRCLNTKETFRRVGQLVAMLGILCQDADRTVQCFSLEAMGHFYQLLIHWRAEEIPELERENPQEFPQPDAVGAALWSSGDHRGTLLIPRDMASKSDNIFFMSSNQAIKEIMNHLSMAELTDLIWTAIDGLGSTSNSWVQAAANMLFLVIQEHGGNLTTVGKMGQAIHHHLCAIQMPQAKDSALRVITLLARNHIPELVAAFLDFSTPLDSRPVATLQKIPRIFCANLASISWDWGDFQGALEVIPLDIFETTQLCPSSLAPKEPFSPNTKAQRTLGQDSGDITIPSQDNSYLPSLPWTSDGCRNGAQIPDSAMI
;
A
#
# COMPACT_ATOMS: atom_id res chain seq x y z
N MET A 1 44.85 -48.91 17.70
CA MET A 1 45.68 -47.88 18.39
C MET A 1 46.98 -47.63 17.64
N PHE A 2 48.03 -47.01 18.20
CA PHE A 2 49.21 -46.42 17.55
C PHE A 2 49.31 -46.45 16.00
N MET A 3 49.56 -47.59 15.34
CA MET A 3 49.62 -47.62 13.86
C MET A 3 48.32 -47.19 13.15
N GLU A 4 47.17 -47.55 13.71
CA GLU A 4 45.84 -47.16 13.21
C GLU A 4 45.57 -45.67 13.43
N GLU A 5 46.07 -45.11 14.53
CA GLU A 5 45.91 -43.71 14.91
C GLU A 5 46.79 -42.81 14.04
N ALA A 6 48.05 -43.19 13.83
CA ALA A 6 48.96 -42.56 12.87
C ALA A 6 48.41 -42.64 11.42
N TYR A 7 47.84 -43.80 11.03
CA TYR A 7 47.19 -43.96 9.72
C TYR A 7 45.96 -43.05 9.56
N ASN A 8 45.12 -42.93 10.59
CA ASN A 8 43.96 -42.04 10.58
C ASN A 8 44.37 -40.56 10.59
N SER A 9 45.44 -40.18 11.28
CA SER A 9 46.01 -38.83 11.23
C SER A 9 46.57 -38.50 9.84
N ALA A 10 47.34 -39.40 9.22
CA ALA A 10 47.81 -39.24 7.85
C ALA A 10 46.66 -39.11 6.83
N ILE A 11 45.54 -39.81 7.07
CA ILE A 11 44.28 -39.65 6.30
C ILE A 11 43.66 -38.26 6.54
N CYS A 12 43.69 -37.73 7.76
CA CYS A 12 43.21 -36.38 8.07
C CYS A 12 44.08 -35.31 7.38
N PHE A 13 45.41 -35.35 7.53
CA PHE A 13 46.34 -34.46 6.85
C PHE A 13 46.14 -34.47 5.33
N LYS A 14 45.96 -35.66 4.72
CA LYS A 14 45.64 -35.76 3.30
C LYS A 14 44.33 -35.06 2.96
N MET A 15 43.25 -35.29 3.71
CA MET A 15 41.96 -34.63 3.45
C MET A 15 42.04 -33.11 3.56
N LEU A 16 42.72 -32.59 4.59
CA LEU A 16 42.86 -31.16 4.84
C LEU A 16 43.61 -30.48 3.69
N ARG A 17 44.74 -31.05 3.25
CA ARG A 17 45.46 -30.60 2.05
C ARG A 17 44.59 -30.67 0.80
N ASP A 18 43.95 -31.82 0.56
CA ASP A 18 43.16 -32.05 -0.64
C ASP A 18 41.92 -31.09 -0.68
N THR A 19 41.44 -30.53 0.45
CA THR A 19 40.39 -29.47 0.42
C THR A 19 40.80 -28.21 -0.34
N GLY A 20 42.10 -27.92 -0.52
CA GLY A 20 42.57 -26.73 -1.22
C GLY A 20 42.14 -26.68 -2.69
N THR A 21 42.06 -27.84 -3.36
CA THR A 21 41.85 -27.94 -4.82
C THR A 21 40.48 -28.46 -5.24
N LEU A 22 39.73 -29.11 -4.35
CA LEU A 22 38.48 -29.81 -4.68
C LEU A 22 37.22 -28.92 -4.82
N ASP A 23 36.14 -29.50 -5.33
CA ASP A 23 34.85 -28.84 -5.55
C ASP A 23 33.95 -28.78 -4.29
N PRO A 24 32.97 -27.84 -4.22
CA PRO A 24 32.07 -27.70 -3.07
C PRO A 24 31.34 -28.97 -2.64
N LEU A 25 30.98 -29.85 -3.58
CA LEU A 25 30.34 -31.14 -3.29
C LEU A 25 31.31 -32.15 -2.67
N GLN A 26 32.56 -32.16 -3.13
CA GLN A 26 33.63 -33.02 -2.60
C GLN A 26 34.07 -32.55 -1.22
N ILE A 27 34.07 -31.24 -0.96
CA ILE A 27 34.29 -30.66 0.37
C ILE A 27 33.20 -31.10 1.33
N LYS A 28 31.92 -30.99 0.97
CA LYS A 28 30.81 -31.52 1.80
C LYS A 28 30.98 -33.01 2.14
N TYR A 29 31.52 -33.81 1.21
CA TYR A 29 31.86 -35.22 1.49
C TYR A 29 33.03 -35.35 2.48
N ILE A 30 34.12 -34.58 2.31
CA ILE A 30 35.27 -34.57 3.24
C ILE A 30 34.81 -34.14 4.63
N THR A 31 34.09 -33.03 4.77
CA THR A 31 33.53 -32.56 6.05
C THR A 31 32.70 -33.65 6.73
N LYS A 32 31.80 -34.33 5.97
CA LYS A 32 30.99 -35.45 6.49
C LYS A 32 31.83 -36.65 6.93
N LYS A 33 32.98 -36.90 6.29
CA LYS A 33 33.92 -37.96 6.66
C LYS A 33 34.75 -37.56 7.89
N MET A 34 35.23 -36.32 7.98
CA MET A 34 35.97 -35.83 9.16
C MET A 34 35.08 -35.77 10.41
N LYS A 35 33.81 -35.34 10.30
CA LYS A 35 32.83 -35.48 11.40
C LYS A 35 32.72 -36.93 11.90
N LYS A 36 32.66 -37.92 11.01
CA LYS A 36 32.61 -39.35 11.38
C LYS A 36 33.90 -39.87 12.04
N MET A 37 35.05 -39.27 11.76
CA MET A 37 36.31 -39.61 12.44
C MET A 37 36.36 -38.94 13.83
N ALA A 38 35.93 -37.68 13.93
CA ALA A 38 35.83 -36.97 15.21
C ALA A 38 34.83 -37.60 16.19
N GLN A 39 33.77 -38.26 15.70
CA GLN A 39 32.86 -39.08 16.51
C GLN A 39 33.52 -40.30 17.18
N ARG A 40 34.73 -40.70 16.77
CA ARG A 40 35.47 -41.86 17.31
C ARG A 40 36.76 -41.48 18.02
N SER A 41 37.43 -40.45 17.53
CA SER A 41 38.75 -40.02 18.00
C SER A 41 38.87 -38.49 17.84
N PRO A 42 38.12 -37.70 18.64
CA PRO A 42 38.05 -36.25 18.46
C PRO A 42 39.43 -35.59 18.58
N SER A 43 40.19 -35.94 19.62
CA SER A 43 41.51 -35.37 19.93
C SER A 43 42.51 -35.53 18.78
N MET A 44 42.60 -36.72 18.17
CA MET A 44 43.45 -36.99 17.00
C MET A 44 43.04 -36.17 15.78
N VAL A 45 41.73 -35.96 15.55
CA VAL A 45 41.26 -35.11 14.45
C VAL A 45 41.54 -33.64 14.73
N MET A 46 41.38 -33.17 15.96
CA MET A 46 41.74 -31.80 16.36
C MET A 46 43.23 -31.56 16.20
N GLU A 47 44.08 -32.47 16.70
CA GLU A 47 45.55 -32.41 16.56
C GLU A 47 45.96 -32.37 15.08
N SER A 48 45.37 -33.24 14.26
CA SER A 48 45.63 -33.25 12.81
C SER A 48 45.16 -31.98 12.08
N ILE A 49 44.19 -31.23 12.61
CA ILE A 49 43.78 -29.92 12.07
C ILE A 49 44.71 -28.81 12.56
N HIS A 50 44.99 -28.77 13.86
CA HIS A 50 45.89 -27.81 14.49
C HIS A 50 47.29 -27.85 13.86
N ASP A 51 47.88 -29.04 13.78
CA ASP A 51 49.23 -29.22 13.23
C ASP A 51 49.24 -28.95 11.72
N TYR A 52 48.14 -29.21 10.98
CA TYR A 52 48.03 -28.78 9.58
C TYR A 52 48.11 -27.26 9.42
N PHE A 53 47.41 -26.48 10.26
CA PHE A 53 47.52 -25.01 10.24
C PHE A 53 48.93 -24.53 10.62
N LYS A 54 49.55 -25.16 11.62
CA LYS A 54 50.89 -24.81 12.13
C LYS A 54 52.02 -25.11 11.14
N ASP A 55 51.95 -26.27 10.47
CA ASP A 55 52.98 -26.73 9.53
C ASP A 55 52.86 -26.05 8.15
N ASN A 56 51.72 -25.41 7.84
CA ASN A 56 51.43 -24.83 6.53
C ASN A 56 50.98 -23.35 6.63
N PRO A 57 51.84 -22.41 7.08
CA PRO A 57 51.44 -21.01 7.29
C PRO A 57 50.99 -20.29 5.99
N GLU A 58 51.62 -20.59 4.85
CA GLU A 58 51.40 -19.89 3.56
C GLU A 58 50.26 -20.47 2.69
N ILE A 59 49.21 -21.00 3.31
CA ILE A 59 48.02 -21.49 2.59
C ILE A 59 47.08 -20.34 2.15
N SER A 60 46.57 -20.40 0.93
CA SER A 60 45.68 -19.35 0.37
C SER A 60 44.39 -19.12 1.17
N SER A 61 43.83 -17.90 1.15
CA SER A 61 42.56 -17.55 1.81
C SER A 61 41.42 -18.53 1.50
N ARG A 62 41.26 -18.93 0.23
CA ARG A 62 40.27 -19.91 -0.24
C ARG A 62 40.45 -21.30 0.36
N HIS A 63 41.69 -21.70 0.68
CA HIS A 63 41.99 -22.95 1.37
C HIS A 63 41.75 -22.80 2.88
N ARG A 64 42.24 -21.71 3.50
CA ARG A 64 41.95 -21.37 4.91
C ARG A 64 40.45 -21.38 5.20
N PHE A 65 39.64 -20.71 4.38
CA PHE A 65 38.17 -20.72 4.43
C PHE A 65 37.58 -22.14 4.54
N ARG A 66 38.02 -23.06 3.67
CA ARG A 66 37.54 -24.45 3.62
C ARG A 66 37.98 -25.25 4.85
N LEU A 67 39.18 -25.01 5.36
CA LEU A 67 39.67 -25.60 6.61
C LEU A 67 38.87 -25.10 7.81
N PHE A 68 38.55 -23.80 7.87
CA PHE A 68 37.69 -23.23 8.90
C PHE A 68 36.26 -23.80 8.85
N GLN A 69 35.68 -24.02 7.66
CA GLN A 69 34.41 -24.74 7.52
C GLN A 69 34.48 -26.20 8.04
N VAL A 70 35.58 -26.90 7.79
CA VAL A 70 35.80 -28.26 8.32
C VAL A 70 35.96 -28.23 9.83
N LEU A 71 36.76 -27.31 10.37
CA LEU A 71 37.01 -27.13 11.80
C LEU A 71 35.72 -26.78 12.57
N GLN A 72 34.93 -25.81 12.09
CA GLN A 72 33.60 -25.48 12.63
C GLN A 72 32.73 -26.74 12.71
N ALA A 73 32.64 -27.47 11.60
CA ALA A 73 31.81 -28.66 11.50
C ALA A 73 32.30 -29.81 12.40
N VAL A 74 33.59 -29.85 12.76
CA VAL A 74 34.21 -30.86 13.64
C VAL A 74 34.15 -30.46 15.13
N ILE A 75 34.20 -29.17 15.47
CA ILE A 75 33.96 -28.67 16.84
C ILE A 75 32.51 -28.93 17.28
N GLY A 76 31.55 -28.82 16.36
CA GLY A 76 30.16 -29.29 16.55
C GLY A 76 29.99 -30.81 16.36
N VAL A 77 30.83 -31.62 17.01
CA VAL A 77 30.74 -33.10 17.04
C VAL A 77 30.81 -33.68 18.45
N PRO A 78 31.85 -33.42 19.26
CA PRO A 78 31.86 -33.89 20.65
C PRO A 78 30.87 -33.09 21.51
N ASP A 79 30.30 -33.72 22.54
CA ASP A 79 29.47 -33.04 23.54
C ASP A 79 30.30 -32.18 24.51
N VAL A 80 31.60 -32.48 24.66
CA VAL A 80 32.58 -31.74 25.46
C VAL A 80 33.92 -31.70 24.71
N LEU A 81 34.43 -30.49 24.45
CA LEU A 81 35.77 -30.28 23.89
C LEU A 81 36.82 -30.09 24.99
N GLU A 82 38.00 -30.69 24.85
CA GLU A 82 39.12 -30.53 25.78
C GLU A 82 39.60 -29.07 25.86
N GLU A 83 39.99 -28.60 27.04
CA GLU A 83 40.41 -27.21 27.27
C GLU A 83 41.61 -26.78 26.39
N LYS A 84 42.51 -27.72 26.06
CA LYS A 84 43.59 -27.52 25.06
C LYS A 84 43.01 -27.01 23.74
N TRP A 85 42.15 -27.80 23.11
CA TRP A 85 41.56 -27.47 21.82
C TRP A 85 40.61 -26.28 21.88
N GLN A 86 39.92 -26.05 23.00
CA GLN A 86 39.16 -24.81 23.20
C GLN A 86 40.08 -23.58 23.09
N ARG A 87 41.23 -23.61 23.78
CA ARG A 87 42.19 -22.50 23.83
C ARG A 87 42.91 -22.31 22.50
N ASP A 88 43.44 -23.39 21.93
CA ASP A 88 44.27 -23.36 20.73
C ASP A 88 43.45 -22.91 19.50
N PHE A 89 42.21 -23.40 19.33
CA PHE A 89 41.35 -22.95 18.24
C PHE A 89 40.69 -21.58 18.47
N MET A 90 40.49 -21.16 19.74
CA MET A 90 40.07 -19.80 20.04
C MET A 90 41.15 -18.80 19.65
N GLN A 91 42.42 -19.07 19.99
CA GLN A 91 43.56 -18.26 19.56
C GLN A 91 43.65 -18.21 18.04
N LEU A 92 43.66 -19.38 17.36
CA LEU A 92 43.73 -19.48 15.91
C LEU A 92 42.63 -18.67 15.21
N ALA A 93 41.38 -18.75 15.69
CA ALA A 93 40.27 -18.02 15.11
C ALA A 93 40.38 -16.50 15.35
N LEU A 94 40.74 -16.07 16.57
CA LEU A 94 40.94 -14.65 16.90
C LEU A 94 42.05 -14.03 16.05
N GLU A 95 43.22 -14.67 15.93
CA GLU A 95 44.34 -14.13 15.16
C GLU A 95 44.01 -13.99 13.67
N HIS A 96 43.25 -14.94 13.11
CA HIS A 96 42.79 -14.85 11.74
C HIS A 96 41.59 -13.88 11.53
N MET A 97 40.91 -13.46 12.61
CA MET A 97 39.91 -12.38 12.59
C MET A 97 40.51 -10.98 12.78
N THR A 98 41.51 -10.81 13.66
CA THR A 98 42.02 -9.48 14.09
C THR A 98 43.44 -9.15 13.63
N LYS A 99 44.27 -10.13 13.24
CA LYS A 99 45.68 -9.89 12.84
C LYS A 99 45.95 -10.13 11.35
N SER A 100 45.04 -10.77 10.62
CA SER A 100 45.17 -11.03 9.18
C SER A 100 45.04 -9.75 8.35
N THR A 101 46.09 -9.40 7.61
CA THR A 101 46.06 -8.34 6.58
C THR A 101 45.42 -8.79 5.26
N GLU A 102 45.17 -10.11 5.08
CA GLU A 102 44.39 -10.63 3.95
C GLU A 102 42.89 -10.36 4.19
N LEU A 103 42.38 -9.29 3.58
CA LEU A 103 41.01 -8.75 3.74
C LEU A 103 39.94 -9.53 2.95
N ASP A 104 39.95 -10.85 3.03
CA ASP A 104 38.94 -11.74 2.43
C ASP A 104 37.79 -12.01 3.42
N ASP A 105 36.64 -11.34 3.23
CA ASP A 105 35.48 -11.43 4.13
C ASP A 105 34.95 -12.85 4.28
N ILE A 106 34.97 -13.65 3.20
CA ILE A 106 34.43 -15.01 3.19
C ILE A 106 35.24 -15.90 4.14
N TYR A 107 36.55 -15.67 4.17
CA TYR A 107 37.50 -16.32 5.08
C TYR A 107 37.37 -15.79 6.54
N GLN A 108 37.26 -14.49 6.74
CA GLN A 108 37.09 -13.89 8.08
C GLN A 108 35.75 -14.28 8.74
N ASP A 109 34.66 -14.35 7.97
CA ASP A 109 33.37 -14.87 8.45
C ASP A 109 33.49 -16.37 8.80
N ALA A 110 34.33 -17.17 8.12
CA ALA A 110 34.55 -18.58 8.49
C ALA A 110 35.38 -18.77 9.77
N ALA A 111 36.39 -17.93 10.02
CA ALA A 111 37.10 -17.89 11.30
C ALA A 111 36.14 -17.49 12.45
N SER A 112 35.31 -16.48 12.21
CA SER A 112 34.23 -16.06 13.12
C SER A 112 33.26 -17.21 13.44
N ASN A 113 32.92 -18.02 12.43
CA ASN A 113 32.07 -19.19 12.58
C ASN A 113 32.70 -20.33 13.41
N VAL A 114 34.03 -20.37 13.57
CA VAL A 114 34.70 -21.26 14.54
C VAL A 114 34.57 -20.75 15.98
N LEU A 115 34.70 -19.43 16.24
CA LEU A 115 34.38 -18.90 17.59
C LEU A 115 32.93 -19.17 17.99
N LEU A 116 31.98 -19.03 17.04
CA LEU A 116 30.58 -19.36 17.27
C LEU A 116 30.35 -20.85 17.59
N ALA A 117 31.16 -21.76 17.05
CA ALA A 117 31.14 -23.17 17.42
C ALA A 117 31.79 -23.43 18.79
N LEU A 118 32.84 -22.69 19.15
CA LEU A 118 33.51 -22.79 20.46
C LEU A 118 32.65 -22.25 21.62
N CYS A 119 31.72 -21.33 21.36
CA CYS A 119 30.80 -20.81 22.39
C CYS A 119 29.95 -21.91 23.06
N TRP A 120 29.57 -22.97 22.32
CA TRP A 120 28.89 -24.14 22.89
C TRP A 120 29.68 -24.84 24.01
N HIS A 121 31.00 -24.80 23.92
CA HIS A 121 31.93 -25.45 24.85
C HIS A 121 32.46 -24.50 25.93
N SER A 122 32.65 -23.22 25.59
CA SER A 122 33.43 -22.28 26.41
C SER A 122 33.01 -20.81 26.20
N TRP A 123 31.71 -20.51 26.24
CA TRP A 123 31.21 -19.14 26.08
C TRP A 123 31.93 -18.09 26.98
N PRO A 124 32.27 -18.33 28.26
CA PRO A 124 32.89 -17.30 29.09
C PRO A 124 34.30 -16.93 28.63
N ALA A 125 35.05 -17.92 28.12
CA ALA A 125 36.39 -17.72 27.59
C ALA A 125 36.33 -16.89 26.30
N VAL A 126 35.46 -17.25 25.35
CA VAL A 126 35.28 -16.50 24.10
C VAL A 126 34.79 -15.08 24.41
N ALA A 127 33.79 -14.93 25.27
CA ALA A 127 33.19 -13.65 25.63
C ALA A 127 34.18 -12.68 26.27
N LYS A 128 35.04 -13.15 27.18
CA LYS A 128 36.12 -12.33 27.77
C LYS A 128 37.15 -11.87 26.71
N HIS A 129 37.47 -12.71 25.73
CA HIS A 129 38.38 -12.32 24.65
C HIS A 129 37.72 -11.33 23.67
N LEU A 130 36.42 -11.47 23.38
CA LEU A 130 35.66 -10.48 22.60
C LEU A 130 35.62 -9.10 23.30
N GLU A 131 35.39 -9.06 24.62
CA GLU A 131 35.50 -7.80 25.39
C GLU A 131 36.91 -7.21 25.28
N THR A 132 37.94 -8.04 25.49
CA THR A 132 39.34 -7.58 25.51
C THR A 132 39.79 -7.05 24.15
N GLU A 133 39.56 -7.80 23.06
CA GLU A 133 39.96 -7.40 21.71
C GLU A 133 39.20 -6.16 21.22
N LEU A 134 37.91 -5.99 21.54
CA LEU A 134 37.14 -4.83 21.09
C LEU A 134 37.52 -3.53 21.82
N LEU A 135 38.00 -3.63 23.07
CA LEU A 135 38.29 -2.48 23.95
C LEU A 135 39.78 -2.17 24.11
N THR A 136 40.67 -3.12 23.84
CA THR A 136 42.14 -2.93 23.88
C THR A 136 42.81 -3.13 22.53
N GLY A 137 42.09 -3.68 21.54
CA GLY A 137 42.59 -3.83 20.18
C GLY A 137 42.83 -2.49 19.50
N VAL A 138 43.79 -2.47 18.58
CA VAL A 138 44.12 -1.29 17.76
C VAL A 138 42.96 -0.90 16.82
N PHE A 139 42.02 -1.82 16.59
CA PHE A 139 40.98 -1.74 15.57
C PHE A 139 39.76 -2.62 15.96
N PRO A 140 38.51 -2.14 15.93
CA PRO A 140 37.32 -2.98 16.15
C PRO A 140 36.94 -3.73 14.86
N HIS A 141 37.58 -4.88 14.60
CA HIS A 141 37.34 -5.67 13.39
C HIS A 141 35.88 -6.12 13.24
N ARG A 142 35.28 -5.90 12.06
CA ARG A 142 33.99 -6.41 11.58
C ARG A 142 33.60 -7.79 12.14
N SER A 143 34.54 -8.73 12.09
CA SER A 143 34.39 -10.12 12.55
C SER A 143 33.94 -10.23 14.01
N LEU A 144 34.43 -9.36 14.90
CA LEU A 144 34.04 -9.33 16.32
C LEU A 144 32.55 -8.96 16.46
N LEU A 145 32.11 -7.90 15.77
CA LEU A 145 30.71 -7.47 15.78
C LEU A 145 29.78 -8.49 15.10
N TYR A 146 30.25 -9.20 14.07
CA TYR A 146 29.53 -10.32 13.48
C TYR A 146 29.33 -11.47 14.49
N VAL A 147 30.38 -11.90 15.20
CA VAL A 147 30.24 -12.92 16.26
C VAL A 147 29.26 -12.47 17.33
N MET A 148 29.39 -11.22 17.81
CA MET A 148 28.47 -10.65 18.81
C MET A 148 27.01 -10.63 18.32
N GLY A 149 26.77 -10.25 17.06
CA GLY A 149 25.45 -10.23 16.44
C GLY A 149 24.84 -11.61 16.21
N ILE A 150 25.65 -12.61 15.83
CA ILE A 150 25.16 -13.98 15.65
C ILE A 150 24.86 -14.65 17.01
N LEU A 151 25.70 -14.46 18.04
CA LEU A 151 25.39 -14.87 19.42
C LEU A 151 24.12 -14.19 19.96
N SER A 152 23.88 -12.93 19.56
CA SER A 152 22.68 -12.19 19.95
C SER A 152 21.39 -12.66 19.26
N SER A 153 21.50 -13.30 18.08
CA SER A 153 20.36 -13.68 17.22
C SER A 153 20.00 -15.16 17.28
N ARG A 154 20.97 -16.06 17.51
CA ARG A 154 20.74 -17.50 17.52
C ARG A 154 20.58 -18.03 18.94
N GLU A 155 19.32 -18.15 19.34
CA GLU A 155 18.90 -18.63 20.66
C GLU A 155 19.51 -19.99 21.08
N GLU A 156 19.93 -20.81 20.13
CA GLU A 156 20.55 -22.12 20.33
C GLU A 156 22.00 -22.06 20.85
N LEU A 157 22.78 -21.01 20.51
CA LEU A 157 24.24 -20.97 20.73
C LEU A 157 24.66 -20.77 22.20
N LEU A 158 23.73 -20.43 23.08
CA LEU A 158 23.96 -20.12 24.50
C LEU A 158 22.82 -20.71 25.33
N LYS A 159 23.13 -21.32 26.48
CA LYS A 159 22.10 -21.89 27.36
C LYS A 159 21.25 -20.76 27.96
N LYS A 160 20.01 -21.07 28.35
CA LYS A 160 19.03 -20.06 28.81
C LYS A 160 19.57 -19.17 29.95
N GLU A 161 20.40 -19.72 30.83
CA GLU A 161 21.10 -19.03 31.92
C GLU A 161 22.19 -18.08 31.39
N ASP A 162 23.11 -18.60 30.56
CA ASP A 162 24.22 -17.86 29.93
C ASP A 162 23.75 -16.60 29.16
N ARG A 163 22.54 -16.66 28.58
CA ARG A 163 21.94 -15.58 27.78
C ARG A 163 21.62 -14.31 28.57
N GLU A 164 21.55 -14.33 29.90
CA GLU A 164 21.41 -13.09 30.68
C GLU A 164 22.80 -12.46 30.94
N SER A 165 23.77 -13.28 31.36
CA SER A 165 25.18 -12.87 31.53
C SER A 165 25.79 -12.30 30.25
N TRP A 166 25.41 -12.83 29.08
CA TRP A 166 25.79 -12.27 27.79
C TRP A 166 25.27 -10.85 27.56
N LYS A 167 24.03 -10.51 27.95
CA LYS A 167 23.48 -9.14 27.81
C LYS A 167 24.19 -8.16 28.73
N ASP A 168 24.52 -8.59 29.95
CA ASP A 168 25.26 -7.78 30.91
C ASP A 168 26.66 -7.46 30.38
N LEU A 169 27.35 -8.44 29.77
CA LEU A 169 28.63 -8.20 29.10
C LEU A 169 28.49 -7.27 27.88
N LEU A 170 27.49 -7.48 27.01
CA LEU A 170 27.23 -6.59 25.87
C LEU A 170 27.01 -5.14 26.31
N SER A 171 26.33 -4.94 27.43
CA SER A 171 26.08 -3.62 28.01
C SER A 171 27.37 -2.98 28.55
N GLU A 172 28.18 -3.76 29.28
CA GLU A 172 29.47 -3.30 29.80
C GLU A 172 30.46 -2.98 28.67
N ILE A 173 30.47 -3.77 27.59
CA ILE A 173 31.22 -3.48 26.35
C ILE A 173 30.73 -2.16 25.72
N ALA A 174 29.41 -1.99 25.54
CA ALA A 174 28.85 -0.77 24.95
C ALA A 174 29.23 0.48 25.77
N ARG A 175 29.04 0.42 27.10
CA ARG A 175 29.43 1.47 28.05
C ARG A 175 30.93 1.78 28.00
N LYS A 176 31.80 0.76 27.93
CA LYS A 176 33.25 0.94 27.77
C LYS A 176 33.65 1.48 26.40
N SER A 177 32.84 1.32 25.36
CA SER A 177 33.14 1.81 24.00
C SER A 177 32.97 3.33 23.82
N VAL A 178 32.13 3.97 24.64
CA VAL A 178 31.78 5.41 24.55
C VAL A 178 33.00 6.36 24.46
N PRO A 179 34.08 6.21 25.26
CA PRO A 179 35.26 7.08 25.12
C PRO A 179 35.98 6.93 23.78
N PHE A 180 36.02 5.72 23.22
CA PHE A 180 36.74 5.40 21.98
C PHE A 180 36.05 5.95 20.73
N LEU A 181 34.73 6.21 20.76
CA LEU A 181 34.01 6.89 19.68
C LEU A 181 34.53 8.31 19.38
N ASN A 182 35.22 8.96 20.32
CA ASN A 182 35.90 10.25 20.08
C ASN A 182 37.29 10.09 19.44
N THR A 183 37.82 8.86 19.34
CA THR A 183 39.07 8.58 18.65
C THR A 183 38.83 8.47 17.15
N ASP A 184 39.55 9.29 16.37
CA ASP A 184 39.44 9.36 14.91
C ASP A 184 39.65 7.99 14.22
N VAL A 185 40.58 7.17 14.74
CA VAL A 185 40.84 5.80 14.23
C VAL A 185 39.66 4.86 14.47
N TRP A 186 39.15 4.80 15.72
CA TRP A 186 38.10 3.84 16.11
C TRP A 186 36.75 4.20 15.48
N SER A 187 36.41 5.49 15.40
CA SER A 187 35.22 5.98 14.70
C SER A 187 35.26 5.71 13.19
N LYS A 188 36.44 5.87 12.54
CA LYS A 188 36.63 5.51 11.13
C LYS A 188 36.51 4.00 10.87
N GLU A 189 36.96 3.14 11.78
CA GLU A 189 36.82 1.69 11.59
C GLU A 189 35.43 1.16 11.92
N LEU A 190 34.78 1.63 12.98
CA LEU A 190 33.36 1.28 13.20
C LEU A 190 32.53 1.70 11.99
N LEU A 191 32.82 2.87 11.41
CA LEU A 191 32.23 3.26 10.13
C LEU A 191 32.60 2.31 8.98
N TRP A 192 33.87 1.97 8.78
CA TRP A 192 34.28 1.03 7.71
C TRP A 192 33.55 -0.31 7.83
N THR A 193 33.50 -0.87 9.04
CA THR A 193 32.75 -2.08 9.37
C THR A 193 31.24 -1.96 9.09
N LEU A 194 30.61 -0.81 9.41
CA LEU A 194 29.20 -0.51 9.11
C LEU A 194 28.92 -0.22 7.62
N THR A 195 29.95 0.08 6.82
CA THR A 195 29.82 0.52 5.42
C THR A 195 30.30 -0.50 4.39
N LYS A 196 30.98 -1.57 4.82
CA LYS A 196 31.51 -2.63 3.95
C LYS A 196 30.39 -3.53 3.44
N SER A 197 29.92 -3.26 2.22
CA SER A 197 28.84 -4.02 1.56
C SER A 197 29.21 -5.49 1.37
N VAL A 198 28.33 -6.41 1.78
CA VAL A 198 28.58 -7.86 1.69
C VAL A 198 27.67 -8.51 0.64
N LYS A 199 28.29 -9.24 -0.31
CA LYS A 199 27.60 -10.11 -1.28
C LYS A 199 27.69 -11.58 -0.85
N THR A 200 26.99 -11.96 0.21
CA THR A 200 26.83 -13.37 0.61
C THR A 200 25.35 -13.77 0.60
N HIS A 201 25.07 -14.97 0.07
CA HIS A 201 23.72 -15.51 -0.02
C HIS A 201 23.29 -16.13 1.32
N GLN A 202 23.24 -15.32 2.39
CA GLN A 202 23.02 -15.79 3.76
C GLN A 202 22.01 -14.90 4.49
N GLU A 203 21.01 -15.51 5.12
CA GLU A 203 19.80 -14.83 5.64
C GLU A 203 20.09 -13.81 6.76
N HIS A 204 21.23 -13.95 7.43
CA HIS A 204 21.70 -13.04 8.48
C HIS A 204 22.71 -12.05 7.88
N THR A 205 22.22 -10.92 7.38
CA THR A 205 23.07 -9.81 6.94
C THR A 205 23.70 -9.11 8.16
N PRO A 206 24.94 -8.61 8.08
CA PRO A 206 25.70 -8.13 9.25
C PRO A 206 25.04 -6.94 9.96
N GLU A 207 24.31 -6.10 9.22
CA GLU A 207 23.58 -4.93 9.71
C GLU A 207 22.55 -5.34 10.77
N LYS A 208 21.83 -6.44 10.52
CA LYS A 208 20.82 -6.99 11.44
C LYS A 208 21.46 -7.53 12.72
N GLY A 209 22.66 -8.10 12.61
CA GLY A 209 23.45 -8.59 13.76
C GLY A 209 23.86 -7.45 14.69
N ILE A 210 24.50 -6.42 14.13
CA ILE A 210 24.95 -5.22 14.87
C ILE A 210 23.76 -4.53 15.54
N ALA A 211 22.67 -4.30 14.79
CA ALA A 211 21.46 -3.68 15.31
C ALA A 211 20.86 -4.44 16.50
N LEU A 212 20.82 -5.77 16.42
CA LEU A 212 20.31 -6.60 17.52
C LEU A 212 21.22 -6.55 18.76
N THR A 213 22.54 -6.52 18.58
CA THR A 213 23.50 -6.35 19.69
C THR A 213 23.29 -5.02 20.42
N VAL A 214 23.12 -3.90 19.69
CA VAL A 214 22.78 -2.59 20.29
C VAL A 214 21.44 -2.66 21.05
N GLY A 215 20.43 -3.31 20.47
CA GLY A 215 19.17 -3.55 21.15
C GLY A 215 19.28 -4.40 22.43
N LEU A 216 20.17 -5.40 22.47
CA LEU A 216 20.37 -6.22 23.67
C LEU A 216 21.04 -5.45 24.81
N ALA A 217 22.01 -4.56 24.52
CA ALA A 217 22.57 -3.66 25.53
C ALA A 217 21.49 -2.71 26.10
N ALA A 218 20.63 -2.18 25.23
CA ALA A 218 19.52 -1.30 25.60
C ALA A 218 18.43 -1.94 26.49
N VAL A 219 18.46 -3.26 26.73
CA VAL A 219 17.53 -3.95 27.67
C VAL A 219 17.73 -3.52 29.12
N ARG A 220 18.96 -3.09 29.47
CA ARG A 220 19.35 -2.61 30.81
C ARG A 220 20.05 -1.25 30.76
N HIS A 221 20.71 -0.92 29.66
CA HIS A 221 21.55 0.27 29.49
C HIS A 221 21.10 1.13 28.30
N LEU A 222 19.87 1.67 28.40
CA LEU A 222 19.25 2.45 27.33
C LEU A 222 19.99 3.76 27.06
N ASP A 223 20.38 4.49 28.10
CA ASP A 223 21.14 5.74 28.02
C ASP A 223 22.54 5.54 27.39
N ASP A 224 23.26 4.48 27.77
CA ASP A 224 24.57 4.15 27.19
C ASP A 224 24.44 3.78 25.70
N ALA A 225 23.43 2.97 25.35
CA ALA A 225 23.16 2.58 23.96
C ALA A 225 22.76 3.78 23.09
N TRP A 226 21.94 4.69 23.63
CA TRP A 226 21.64 5.96 22.97
C TRP A 226 22.89 6.82 22.81
N ALA A 227 23.71 6.97 23.85
CA ALA A 227 24.94 7.77 23.81
C ALA A 227 25.91 7.27 22.74
N VAL A 228 26.06 5.94 22.60
CA VAL A 228 26.84 5.31 21.51
C VAL A 228 26.32 5.73 20.13
N LEU A 229 25.01 5.61 19.86
CA LEU A 229 24.43 5.93 18.55
C LEU A 229 24.43 7.44 18.24
N GLU A 230 24.20 8.28 19.26
CA GLU A 230 24.19 9.74 19.16
C GLU A 230 25.61 10.30 18.95
N GLN A 231 26.59 9.79 19.69
CA GLN A 231 27.99 10.18 19.56
C GLN A 231 28.60 9.68 18.25
N PHE A 232 28.29 8.45 17.83
CA PHE A 232 28.63 7.97 16.49
C PHE A 232 28.09 8.96 15.44
N GLY A 233 26.80 9.34 15.55
CA GLY A 233 26.12 10.32 14.71
C GLY A 233 26.74 11.72 14.66
N ARG A 234 27.56 12.10 15.63
CA ARG A 234 28.26 13.39 15.70
C ARG A 234 29.70 13.36 15.17
N SER A 235 30.21 12.17 14.80
CA SER A 235 31.59 11.96 14.37
C SER A 235 31.95 12.73 13.08
N THR A 236 33.25 13.01 12.91
CA THR A 236 33.78 13.79 11.78
C THR A 236 33.49 13.22 10.39
N PRO A 237 33.56 11.89 10.14
CA PRO A 237 33.21 11.35 8.82
C PRO A 237 31.75 11.59 8.43
N ILE A 238 30.81 11.51 9.38
CA ILE A 238 29.38 11.75 9.15
C ILE A 238 29.12 13.21 8.77
N LYS A 239 29.81 14.15 9.40
CA LYS A 239 29.70 15.57 9.03
C LYS A 239 30.17 15.81 7.60
N TRP A 240 31.28 15.21 7.18
CA TRP A 240 31.81 15.36 5.82
C TRP A 240 30.95 14.69 4.73
N SER A 241 30.28 13.58 5.01
CA SER A 241 29.39 12.96 4.03
C SER A 241 28.06 13.71 3.90
N LEU A 242 27.48 14.16 5.02
CA LEU A 242 26.18 14.83 5.03
C LEU A 242 26.24 16.31 4.59
N GLN A 243 27.41 16.95 4.59
CA GLN A 243 27.59 18.34 4.16
C GLN A 243 27.96 18.50 2.68
N ASN A 244 28.43 17.44 2.02
CA ASN A 244 28.87 17.48 0.63
C ASN A 244 27.75 17.04 -0.34
N PHE A 245 26.89 17.98 -0.75
CA PHE A 245 25.73 17.77 -1.64
C PHE A 245 26.06 17.34 -3.10
N SER A 246 27.23 16.77 -3.38
CA SER A 246 27.67 16.34 -4.71
C SER A 246 27.76 14.81 -4.83
N LEU A 247 26.60 14.17 -4.95
CA LEU A 247 26.37 12.72 -4.99
C LEU A 247 26.98 12.02 -6.24
N LYS A 248 28.30 11.82 -6.27
CA LYS A 248 29.06 11.15 -7.36
C LYS A 248 30.30 10.36 -6.90
N SER A 249 30.45 10.05 -5.62
CA SER A 249 31.72 9.56 -5.04
C SER A 249 31.71 8.06 -4.66
N LEU A 250 32.90 7.47 -4.52
CA LEU A 250 33.06 6.10 -3.98
C LEU A 250 32.74 6.02 -2.47
N GLU A 251 32.65 7.16 -1.78
CA GLU A 251 32.20 7.24 -0.39
C GLU A 251 30.68 7.12 -0.26
N ASP A 252 29.92 7.55 -1.26
CA ASP A 252 28.45 7.46 -1.26
C ASP A 252 27.98 5.99 -1.14
N LEU A 253 28.71 5.07 -1.79
CA LEU A 253 28.45 3.63 -1.74
C LEU A 253 28.76 2.99 -0.39
N ARG A 254 29.61 3.63 0.43
CA ARG A 254 29.88 3.23 1.81
C ARG A 254 28.69 3.61 2.70
N TRP A 255 28.32 4.90 2.73
CA TRP A 255 27.28 5.45 3.61
C TRP A 255 25.91 4.77 3.51
N LYS A 256 25.57 4.29 2.32
CA LYS A 256 24.43 3.42 2.01
C LYS A 256 24.11 2.34 3.07
N TRP A 257 25.13 1.65 3.60
CA TRP A 257 24.95 0.50 4.50
C TRP A 257 24.94 0.90 5.98
N ALA A 258 25.68 1.96 6.34
CA ALA A 258 25.68 2.51 7.68
C ALA A 258 24.29 3.07 8.05
N GLY A 259 23.65 3.84 7.16
CA GLY A 259 22.31 4.38 7.39
C GLY A 259 21.29 3.30 7.73
N SER A 260 21.24 2.23 6.92
CA SER A 260 20.41 1.05 7.14
C SER A 260 20.66 0.39 8.50
N THR A 261 21.93 0.17 8.85
CA THR A 261 22.31 -0.43 10.14
C THR A 261 21.92 0.44 11.33
N ILE A 262 22.18 1.75 11.26
CA ILE A 262 21.90 2.70 12.35
C ILE A 262 20.39 2.81 12.60
N ILE A 263 19.58 2.89 11.54
CA ILE A 263 18.12 2.92 11.63
C ILE A 263 17.59 1.63 12.29
N LEU A 264 18.11 0.46 11.91
CA LEU A 264 17.78 -0.81 12.57
C LEU A 264 18.24 -0.85 14.03
N SER A 265 19.41 -0.29 14.37
CA SER A 265 19.88 -0.19 15.76
C SER A 265 18.92 0.63 16.62
N TYR A 266 18.45 1.78 16.14
CA TYR A 266 17.42 2.57 16.81
C TYR A 266 16.09 1.80 16.96
N GLY A 267 15.70 1.01 15.95
CA GLY A 267 14.49 0.17 16.00
C GLY A 267 14.59 -0.96 17.04
N GLN A 268 15.73 -1.64 17.08
CA GLN A 268 16.02 -2.67 18.07
C GLN A 268 16.12 -2.08 19.48
N MET A 269 16.77 -0.92 19.65
CA MET A 269 16.80 -0.19 20.91
C MET A 269 15.37 0.10 21.43
N ALA A 270 14.49 0.59 20.55
CA ALA A 270 13.08 0.82 20.89
C ALA A 270 12.33 -0.47 21.26
N ALA A 271 12.49 -1.55 20.48
CA ALA A 271 11.85 -2.84 20.72
C ALA A 271 12.29 -3.53 22.04
N LYS A 272 13.40 -3.10 22.64
CA LYS A 272 14.04 -3.73 23.79
C LYS A 272 13.96 -2.88 25.08
N ALA A 273 13.62 -1.59 24.97
CA ALA A 273 13.44 -0.66 26.09
C ALA A 273 12.22 -0.94 27.00
N LYS A 274 11.33 -1.89 26.64
CA LYS A 274 10.16 -2.32 27.43
C LYS A 274 9.27 -1.12 27.86
N SER A 275 9.09 -0.96 29.16
CA SER A 275 8.31 0.06 29.88
C SER A 275 8.91 1.46 29.87
N HIS A 276 10.16 1.61 29.42
CA HIS A 276 10.92 2.87 29.54
C HIS A 276 11.05 3.61 28.20
N ILE A 277 10.34 3.18 27.15
CA ILE A 277 10.50 3.69 25.79
C ILE A 277 9.92 5.10 25.60
N LEU A 278 8.79 5.44 26.25
CA LEU A 278 8.01 6.65 25.92
C LEU A 278 8.82 7.97 25.92
N PRO A 279 9.72 8.26 26.89
CA PRO A 279 10.55 9.48 26.86
C PRO A 279 11.55 9.58 25.70
N TRP A 280 11.81 8.46 24.99
CA TRP A 280 12.79 8.37 23.92
C TRP A 280 12.15 8.33 22.53
N VAL A 281 10.84 8.10 22.42
CA VAL A 281 10.15 7.82 21.15
C VAL A 281 10.38 8.91 20.09
N ASP A 282 10.16 10.18 20.43
CA ASP A 282 10.40 11.30 19.49
C ASP A 282 11.88 11.44 19.11
N ASN A 283 12.79 11.29 20.07
CA ASN A 283 14.25 11.39 19.87
C ASN A 283 14.75 10.28 18.92
N ILE A 284 14.28 9.05 19.14
CA ILE A 284 14.53 7.88 18.31
C ILE A 284 13.99 8.09 16.89
N LEU A 285 12.72 8.50 16.75
CA LEU A 285 12.12 8.72 15.44
C LEU A 285 12.80 9.87 14.67
N SER A 286 13.10 10.98 15.34
CA SER A 286 13.81 12.11 14.73
C SER A 286 15.17 11.67 14.14
N ARG A 287 15.90 10.80 14.86
CA ARG A 287 17.12 10.18 14.33
C ARG A 287 16.86 9.21 13.17
N MET A 288 15.85 8.34 13.25
CA MET A 288 15.48 7.46 12.13
C MET A 288 15.15 8.24 10.85
N ILE A 289 14.33 9.30 10.98
CA ILE A 289 13.93 10.18 9.87
C ILE A 289 15.13 10.93 9.29
N PHE A 290 16.04 11.42 10.14
CA PHE A 290 17.28 12.06 9.71
C PHE A 290 18.12 11.12 8.83
N TYR A 291 18.44 9.91 9.32
CA TYR A 291 19.21 8.95 8.54
C TYR A 291 18.48 8.48 7.27
N PHE A 292 17.15 8.34 7.30
CA PHE A 292 16.36 7.98 6.13
C PHE A 292 16.39 9.08 5.05
N ARG A 293 16.24 10.36 5.43
CA ARG A 293 16.23 11.49 4.48
C ARG A 293 17.58 11.77 3.84
N PHE A 294 18.70 11.49 4.52
CA PHE A 294 20.05 11.78 4.02
C PHE A 294 20.88 10.56 3.56
N SER A 295 20.35 9.34 3.61
CA SER A 295 21.00 8.14 3.06
C SER A 295 20.56 7.85 1.62
N SER A 296 21.21 6.92 0.92
CA SER A 296 20.78 6.50 -0.42
C SER A 296 19.47 5.69 -0.36
N TRP A 297 18.42 6.13 -1.06
CA TRP A 297 17.08 5.51 -1.08
C TRP A 297 16.99 4.18 -1.87
N ASP A 298 17.84 3.23 -1.51
CA ASP A 298 17.81 1.87 -2.04
C ASP A 298 16.85 0.98 -1.24
N GLU A 299 16.53 -0.19 -1.79
CA GLU A 299 15.58 -1.13 -1.19
C GLU A 299 15.96 -1.52 0.25
N ILE A 300 17.26 -1.65 0.54
CA ILE A 300 17.75 -2.08 1.85
C ILE A 300 17.55 -0.98 2.89
N LEU A 301 17.77 0.30 2.55
CA LEU A 301 17.42 1.42 3.42
C LEU A 301 15.90 1.50 3.65
N LYS A 302 15.09 1.41 2.59
CA LYS A 302 13.62 1.47 2.70
C LYS A 302 13.06 0.39 3.63
N GLN A 303 13.47 -0.87 3.40
CA GLN A 303 13.05 -2.01 4.23
C GLN A 303 13.58 -1.90 5.67
N SER A 304 14.79 -1.40 5.87
CA SER A 304 15.36 -1.12 7.19
C SER A 304 14.57 -0.07 7.97
N PHE A 305 14.15 1.01 7.29
CA PHE A 305 13.31 2.05 7.87
C PHE A 305 11.92 1.54 8.24
N LEU A 306 11.21 0.88 7.31
CA LEU A 306 9.89 0.30 7.57
C LEU A 306 9.93 -0.71 8.74
N THR A 307 10.95 -1.56 8.78
CA THR A 307 11.19 -2.50 9.88
C THR A 307 11.41 -1.78 11.22
N ALA A 308 12.26 -0.76 11.25
CA ALA A 308 12.59 -0.02 12.47
C ALA A 308 11.39 0.80 13.01
N ILE A 309 10.58 1.38 12.12
CA ILE A 309 9.34 2.07 12.49
C ILE A 309 8.30 1.08 13.05
N MET A 310 8.14 -0.10 12.43
CA MET A 310 7.28 -1.16 12.98
C MET A 310 7.75 -1.67 14.35
N MET A 311 9.07 -1.73 14.59
CA MET A 311 9.64 -2.02 15.90
C MET A 311 9.32 -0.92 16.93
N LEU A 312 9.48 0.36 16.57
CA LEU A 312 9.18 1.49 17.44
C LEU A 312 7.69 1.55 17.81
N ILE A 313 6.78 1.53 16.83
CA ILE A 313 5.34 1.57 17.08
C ILE A 313 4.88 0.30 17.81
N GLY A 314 5.50 -0.85 17.53
CA GLY A 314 5.28 -2.10 18.26
C GLY A 314 5.72 -2.04 19.72
N ALA A 315 6.72 -1.21 20.08
CA ALA A 315 7.11 -0.94 21.46
C ALA A 315 6.13 0.02 22.16
N ILE A 316 5.72 1.10 21.48
CA ILE A 316 4.70 2.04 21.98
C ILE A 316 3.40 1.27 22.29
N SER A 317 2.91 0.47 21.35
CA SER A 317 1.66 -0.31 21.48
C SER A 317 1.63 -1.33 22.63
N ARG A 318 2.75 -1.56 23.33
CA ARG A 318 2.88 -2.50 24.45
C ARG A 318 2.99 -1.79 25.81
N ASN A 319 3.00 -0.46 25.83
CA ASN A 319 3.15 0.33 27.06
C ASN A 319 1.77 0.75 27.60
N GLU A 320 1.56 0.60 28.91
CA GLU A 320 0.31 0.99 29.59
C GLU A 320 0.01 2.49 29.42
N GLY A 321 1.06 3.33 29.37
CA GLY A 321 0.97 4.77 29.11
C GLY A 321 0.75 5.16 27.63
N ALA A 322 0.61 4.22 26.69
CA ALA A 322 0.49 4.53 25.27
C ALA A 322 -0.74 5.41 24.93
N HIS A 323 -1.80 5.32 25.72
CA HIS A 323 -3.03 6.11 25.51
C HIS A 323 -2.89 7.58 25.95
N SER A 324 -1.92 7.93 26.79
CA SER A 324 -1.67 9.30 27.26
C SER A 324 -0.42 9.95 26.63
N TYR A 325 0.35 9.20 25.85
CA TYR A 325 1.52 9.72 25.15
C TYR A 325 1.14 10.46 23.85
N GLU A 326 1.69 11.65 23.66
CA GLU A 326 1.55 12.46 22.44
C GLU A 326 2.81 12.35 21.58
N PHE A 327 2.66 11.86 20.36
CA PHE A 327 3.74 11.51 19.44
C PHE A 327 3.99 12.66 18.47
N SER A 328 4.89 13.58 18.84
CA SER A 328 5.12 14.83 18.10
C SER A 328 5.53 14.60 16.64
N GLN A 329 6.40 13.61 16.41
CA GLN A 329 7.02 13.32 15.10
C GLN A 329 6.09 12.58 14.11
N THR A 330 4.80 12.40 14.44
CA THR A 330 3.80 11.74 13.57
C THR A 330 3.72 12.40 12.19
N SER A 331 3.80 13.74 12.15
CA SER A 331 3.78 14.55 10.93
C SER A 331 4.94 14.20 9.98
N GLU A 332 6.16 14.16 10.51
CA GLU A 332 7.39 14.01 9.73
C GLU A 332 7.57 12.57 9.25
N LEU A 333 7.03 11.60 9.99
CA LEU A 333 6.95 10.20 9.61
C LEU A 333 5.92 9.99 8.49
N LEU A 334 4.71 10.55 8.58
CA LEU A 334 3.69 10.44 7.53
C LEU A 334 4.22 10.91 6.17
N GLU A 335 4.90 12.05 6.12
CA GLU A 335 5.57 12.52 4.90
C GLU A 335 6.58 11.51 4.34
N CYS A 336 7.40 10.87 5.20
CA CYS A 336 8.35 9.85 4.73
C CYS A 336 7.64 8.60 4.16
N LEU A 337 6.53 8.18 4.76
CA LEU A 337 5.73 7.03 4.30
C LEU A 337 4.97 7.36 3.00
N MET A 338 4.46 8.59 2.87
CA MET A 338 3.80 9.09 1.68
C MET A 338 4.76 9.14 0.49
N ILE A 339 5.96 9.71 0.66
CA ILE A 339 6.96 9.74 -0.41
C ILE A 339 7.45 8.31 -0.74
N LEU A 340 7.55 7.39 0.24
CA LEU A 340 7.83 5.98 -0.04
C LEU A 340 6.79 5.36 -0.99
N MET A 341 5.49 5.61 -0.77
CA MET A 341 4.43 5.13 -1.66
C MET A 341 4.44 5.82 -3.04
N GLU A 342 4.72 7.13 -3.10
CA GLU A 342 4.88 7.90 -4.34
C GLU A 342 6.06 7.42 -5.22
N LYS A 343 7.12 6.86 -4.61
CA LYS A 343 8.33 6.40 -5.33
C LYS A 343 8.31 4.93 -5.77
N GLU A 344 7.33 4.14 -5.36
CA GLU A 344 7.19 2.76 -5.85
C GLU A 344 6.57 2.74 -7.27
N PRO A 345 7.14 1.95 -8.21
CA PRO A 345 6.78 1.99 -9.63
C PRO A 345 5.33 1.55 -9.90
N GLN A 346 4.50 2.40 -10.51
CA GLN A 346 3.07 2.12 -10.67
C GLN A 346 2.78 0.88 -11.53
N ASP A 347 3.64 0.55 -12.49
CA ASP A 347 3.46 -0.60 -13.39
C ASP A 347 3.85 -1.95 -12.78
N THR A 348 4.44 -1.99 -11.57
CA THR A 348 4.93 -3.25 -10.97
C THR A 348 4.74 -3.34 -9.45
N LEU A 349 4.75 -4.56 -8.92
CA LEU A 349 4.59 -4.85 -7.50
C LEU A 349 5.62 -5.91 -7.05
N LEU A 350 6.89 -5.52 -7.01
CA LEU A 350 8.00 -6.42 -6.67
C LEU A 350 8.39 -6.38 -5.19
N THR A 351 8.01 -5.32 -4.48
CA THR A 351 8.41 -5.03 -3.10
C THR A 351 7.23 -5.16 -2.14
N SER A 352 7.51 -5.19 -0.84
CA SER A 352 6.52 -5.12 0.23
C SER A 352 6.34 -3.71 0.83
N ILE A 353 6.82 -2.67 0.14
CA ILE A 353 6.91 -1.30 0.68
C ILE A 353 5.53 -0.68 0.86
N ARG A 354 4.65 -0.83 -0.14
CA ARG A 354 3.31 -0.21 -0.12
C ARG A 354 2.50 -0.72 1.07
N GLN A 355 2.33 -2.04 1.23
CA GLN A 355 1.58 -2.59 2.35
C GLN A 355 2.24 -2.30 3.71
N GLN A 356 3.58 -2.29 3.81
CA GLN A 356 4.24 -1.91 5.07
C GLN A 356 4.00 -0.45 5.43
N ALA A 357 4.10 0.47 4.48
CA ALA A 357 3.83 1.89 4.73
C ALA A 357 2.35 2.11 5.13
N ILE A 358 1.42 1.46 4.45
CA ILE A 358 -0.02 1.52 4.76
C ILE A 358 -0.32 0.89 6.13
N HIS A 359 0.28 -0.25 6.47
CA HIS A 359 0.13 -0.86 7.80
C HIS A 359 0.72 0.03 8.91
N ILE A 360 1.87 0.67 8.69
CA ILE A 360 2.42 1.65 9.64
C ILE A 360 1.40 2.78 9.87
N VAL A 361 0.81 3.31 8.80
CA VAL A 361 -0.27 4.31 8.88
C VAL A 361 -1.46 3.79 9.69
N SER A 362 -1.96 2.57 9.44
CA SER A 362 -3.03 1.94 10.24
C SER A 362 -2.70 1.92 11.74
N ARG A 363 -1.43 1.70 12.10
CA ARG A 363 -0.96 1.67 13.49
C ARG A 363 -0.79 3.07 14.08
N LEU A 364 -0.45 4.08 13.29
CA LEU A 364 -0.42 5.49 13.73
C LEU A 364 -1.81 6.01 14.10
N CYS A 365 -2.88 5.50 13.47
CA CYS A 365 -4.27 5.86 13.83
C CYS A 365 -4.65 5.53 15.29
N ALA A 366 -3.92 4.63 15.96
CA ALA A 366 -4.14 4.29 17.37
C ALA A 366 -3.37 5.20 18.36
N LEU A 367 -2.55 6.13 17.87
CA LEU A 367 -1.76 7.06 18.66
C LEU A 367 -2.40 8.46 18.70
N ARG A 368 -1.85 9.35 19.54
CA ARG A 368 -2.23 10.76 19.66
C ARG A 368 -1.05 11.65 19.23
N PRO A 369 -1.28 12.87 18.70
CA PRO A 369 -2.58 13.42 18.28
C PRO A 369 -3.16 12.67 17.07
N PRO A 370 -4.48 12.77 16.79
CA PRO A 370 -5.07 12.24 15.57
C PRO A 370 -4.43 12.82 14.31
N ILE A 371 -4.55 12.11 13.18
CA ILE A 371 -4.00 12.57 11.91
C ILE A 371 -4.88 13.71 11.38
N ASP A 372 -4.26 14.86 11.15
CA ASP A 372 -4.86 16.06 10.56
C ASP A 372 -5.58 15.78 9.23
N VAL A 373 -6.68 16.50 8.97
CA VAL A 373 -7.61 16.25 7.86
C VAL A 373 -6.96 16.47 6.49
N ASP A 374 -6.14 17.50 6.32
CA ASP A 374 -5.47 17.78 5.04
C ASP A 374 -4.38 16.74 4.76
N LYS A 375 -3.59 16.38 5.78
CA LYS A 375 -2.61 15.28 5.69
C LYS A 375 -3.28 13.94 5.38
N LYS A 376 -4.42 13.66 6.02
CA LYS A 376 -5.25 12.46 5.81
C LYS A 376 -5.83 12.42 4.38
N SER A 377 -6.26 13.55 3.84
CA SER A 377 -6.73 13.67 2.45
C SER A 377 -5.61 13.37 1.44
N ARG A 378 -4.44 14.02 1.58
CA ARG A 378 -3.28 13.77 0.70
C ARG A 378 -2.80 12.31 0.80
N LEU A 379 -2.79 11.75 2.02
CA LEU A 379 -2.46 10.35 2.30
C LEU A 379 -3.42 9.36 1.61
N LEU A 380 -4.74 9.59 1.68
CA LEU A 380 -5.75 8.79 0.97
C LEU A 380 -5.54 8.86 -0.55
N SER A 381 -5.30 10.05 -1.09
CA SER A 381 -5.03 10.26 -2.51
C SER A 381 -3.81 9.47 -3.00
N ILE A 382 -2.68 9.58 -2.30
CA ILE A 382 -1.44 8.83 -2.61
C ILE A 382 -1.65 7.33 -2.48
N CYS A 383 -2.27 6.89 -1.38
CA CYS A 383 -2.50 5.47 -1.09
C CYS A 383 -3.35 4.84 -2.20
N PHE A 384 -4.52 5.42 -2.50
CA PHE A 384 -5.41 4.93 -3.57
C PHE A 384 -4.75 5.00 -4.95
N CYS A 385 -3.99 6.06 -5.27
CA CYS A 385 -3.22 6.12 -6.51
C CYS A 385 -2.19 4.99 -6.61
N SER A 386 -1.42 4.73 -5.54
CA SER A 386 -0.37 3.71 -5.52
C SER A 386 -0.87 2.26 -5.57
N VAL A 387 -2.16 2.01 -5.27
CA VAL A 387 -2.75 0.66 -5.17
C VAL A 387 -3.83 0.39 -6.22
N PHE A 388 -4.72 1.35 -6.52
CA PHE A 388 -5.80 1.13 -7.48
C PHE A 388 -5.34 1.26 -8.94
N ALA A 389 -4.33 2.09 -9.23
CA ALA A 389 -3.81 2.27 -10.58
C ALA A 389 -2.85 1.15 -11.07
N LEU A 390 -2.51 0.18 -10.20
CA LEU A 390 -1.65 -0.96 -10.54
C LEU A 390 -2.22 -1.75 -11.75
N PRO A 391 -1.39 -2.41 -12.59
CA PRO A 391 -1.90 -3.34 -13.58
C PRO A 391 -2.76 -4.48 -13.01
N LEU A 392 -3.46 -5.21 -13.88
CA LEU A 392 -4.13 -6.47 -13.54
C LEU A 392 -3.11 -7.52 -13.06
N LEU A 393 -3.56 -8.48 -12.24
CA LEU A 393 -2.70 -9.53 -11.68
C LEU A 393 -1.92 -10.28 -12.77
N ASP A 394 -2.62 -10.71 -13.81
CA ASP A 394 -2.07 -11.38 -15.01
C ASP A 394 -0.97 -10.58 -15.73
N ALA A 395 -0.89 -9.27 -15.53
CA ALA A 395 0.18 -8.42 -16.08
C ALA A 395 1.35 -8.33 -15.08
N LEU A 396 1.06 -8.10 -13.79
CA LEU A 396 2.06 -8.11 -12.73
C LEU A 396 2.86 -9.41 -12.68
N GLU A 397 2.20 -10.57 -12.83
CA GLU A 397 2.85 -11.88 -12.88
C GLU A 397 3.76 -12.02 -14.12
N LYS A 398 3.31 -11.54 -15.30
CA LYS A 398 4.12 -11.55 -16.53
C LYS A 398 5.38 -10.71 -16.40
N HIS A 399 5.37 -9.61 -15.64
CA HIS A 399 6.58 -8.84 -15.35
C HIS A 399 7.62 -9.61 -14.50
N THR A 400 7.23 -10.70 -13.82
CA THR A 400 8.15 -11.54 -13.03
C THR A 400 8.66 -12.80 -13.73
N CYS A 401 8.20 -13.13 -14.95
CA CYS A 401 8.49 -14.42 -15.58
C CYS A 401 9.97 -14.70 -15.93
N LEU A 402 10.85 -13.69 -15.84
CA LEU A 402 12.29 -13.78 -16.11
C LEU A 402 13.16 -13.81 -14.84
N PHE A 403 12.57 -13.78 -13.64
CA PHE A 403 13.30 -13.81 -12.38
C PHE A 403 13.67 -15.26 -12.00
N LEU A 404 14.90 -15.46 -11.52
CA LEU A 404 15.38 -16.76 -11.03
C LEU A 404 14.59 -17.26 -9.81
N GLU A 405 14.20 -16.32 -8.93
CA GLU A 405 13.32 -16.54 -7.78
C GLU A 405 12.27 -15.41 -7.80
N PRO A 406 11.12 -15.60 -8.46
CA PRO A 406 10.09 -14.57 -8.52
C PRO A 406 9.37 -14.42 -7.17
N PRO A 407 9.05 -13.19 -6.72
CA PRO A 407 8.25 -13.00 -5.52
C PRO A 407 6.82 -13.52 -5.72
N ASN A 408 6.13 -13.87 -4.63
CA ASN A 408 4.72 -14.26 -4.68
C ASN A 408 3.83 -13.02 -4.94
N ILE A 409 3.69 -12.65 -6.22
CA ILE A 409 2.92 -11.49 -6.69
C ILE A 409 1.49 -11.50 -6.18
N GLN A 410 0.78 -12.64 -6.25
CA GLN A 410 -0.59 -12.76 -5.74
C GLN A 410 -0.65 -12.57 -4.22
N GLY A 411 0.34 -13.06 -3.47
CA GLY A 411 0.48 -12.78 -2.03
C GLY A 411 0.69 -11.29 -1.73
N LEU A 412 1.63 -10.64 -2.43
CA LEU A 412 1.91 -9.20 -2.28
C LEU A 412 0.70 -8.34 -2.67
N TYR A 413 0.00 -8.70 -3.73
CA TYR A 413 -1.20 -8.01 -4.23
C TYR A 413 -2.34 -8.07 -3.20
N ASN A 414 -2.67 -9.26 -2.70
CA ASN A 414 -3.71 -9.43 -1.69
C ASN A 414 -3.36 -8.68 -0.39
N GLN A 415 -2.13 -8.80 0.11
CA GLN A 415 -1.65 -8.04 1.28
C GLN A 415 -1.76 -6.52 1.08
N THR A 416 -1.43 -6.02 -0.11
CA THR A 416 -1.54 -4.58 -0.44
C THR A 416 -2.99 -4.11 -0.45
N MET A 417 -3.91 -4.93 -0.95
CA MET A 417 -5.34 -4.66 -0.95
C MET A 417 -5.94 -4.71 0.46
N GLU A 418 -5.57 -5.71 1.27
CA GLU A 418 -5.97 -5.86 2.67
C GLU A 418 -5.43 -4.74 3.57
N ALA A 419 -4.23 -4.22 3.29
CA ALA A 419 -3.66 -3.08 4.01
C ALA A 419 -4.52 -1.81 3.82
N VAL A 420 -5.02 -1.54 2.61
CA VAL A 420 -5.93 -0.42 2.33
C VAL A 420 -7.24 -0.59 3.11
N ASP A 421 -7.84 -1.79 3.07
CA ASP A 421 -9.05 -2.08 3.86
C ASP A 421 -8.82 -1.84 5.36
N HIS A 422 -7.70 -2.32 5.91
CA HIS A 422 -7.36 -2.13 7.32
C HIS A 422 -7.12 -0.66 7.68
N MET A 423 -6.47 0.12 6.80
CA MET A 423 -6.28 1.56 7.00
C MET A 423 -7.61 2.32 7.09
N LEU A 424 -8.57 2.03 6.19
CA LEU A 424 -9.90 2.66 6.22
C LEU A 424 -10.70 2.27 7.48
N GLN A 425 -10.61 1.01 7.90
CA GLN A 425 -11.18 0.54 9.16
C GLN A 425 -10.56 1.27 10.37
N CYS A 426 -9.24 1.46 10.39
CA CYS A 426 -8.54 2.20 11.43
C CYS A 426 -8.94 3.69 11.48
N PHE A 427 -9.18 4.34 10.33
CA PHE A 427 -9.73 5.70 10.31
C PHE A 427 -11.15 5.77 10.89
N MET A 428 -12.02 4.83 10.54
CA MET A 428 -13.37 4.77 11.14
C MET A 428 -13.33 4.47 12.65
N MET A 429 -12.39 3.65 13.12
CA MET A 429 -12.22 3.40 14.57
C MET A 429 -11.62 4.60 15.33
N GLN A 430 -10.83 5.45 14.66
CA GLN A 430 -10.29 6.68 15.25
C GLN A 430 -11.34 7.79 15.35
N ASN A 431 -12.25 7.87 14.37
CA ASN A 431 -13.29 8.90 14.28
C ASN A 431 -14.62 8.28 13.79
N PRO A 432 -15.41 7.61 14.65
CA PRO A 432 -16.58 6.81 14.25
C PRO A 432 -17.83 7.66 13.96
N THR A 433 -17.69 8.66 13.09
CA THR A 433 -18.73 9.62 12.73
C THR A 433 -19.24 9.42 11.31
N THR A 434 -20.48 9.86 11.06
CA THR A 434 -21.11 9.88 9.74
C THR A 434 -20.34 10.77 8.74
N ASN A 435 -19.71 11.83 9.25
CA ASN A 435 -18.86 12.73 8.48
C ASN A 435 -17.53 12.08 8.07
N GLU A 436 -16.90 11.29 8.94
CA GLU A 436 -15.70 10.51 8.59
C GLU A 436 -16.01 9.48 7.50
N LEU A 437 -17.13 8.74 7.64
CA LEU A 437 -17.54 7.78 6.62
C LEU A 437 -17.73 8.45 5.25
N TYR A 438 -18.39 9.61 5.22
CA TYR A 438 -18.53 10.39 3.98
C TYR A 438 -17.17 10.88 3.45
N PHE A 439 -16.25 11.32 4.32
CA PHE A 439 -14.91 11.77 3.95
C PHE A 439 -14.07 10.64 3.33
N LEU A 440 -14.11 9.42 3.87
CA LEU A 440 -13.42 8.28 3.26
C LEU A 440 -14.03 7.90 1.90
N LEU A 441 -15.37 7.90 1.81
CA LEU A 441 -16.09 7.52 0.58
C LEU A 441 -15.95 8.58 -0.53
N SER A 442 -15.80 9.87 -0.21
CA SER A 442 -15.55 10.91 -1.22
C SER A 442 -14.16 10.81 -1.85
N HIS A 443 -13.15 10.31 -1.13
CA HIS A 443 -11.85 9.99 -1.71
C HIS A 443 -11.89 8.72 -2.57
N LEU A 444 -12.76 7.76 -2.24
CA LEU A 444 -13.00 6.56 -3.07
C LEU A 444 -13.80 6.90 -4.35
N TYR A 445 -14.67 7.91 -4.33
CA TYR A 445 -15.54 8.29 -5.45
C TYR A 445 -14.81 8.55 -6.78
N VAL A 446 -13.63 9.19 -6.73
CA VAL A 446 -12.80 9.45 -7.93
C VAL A 446 -12.43 8.14 -8.65
N TRP A 447 -12.24 7.06 -7.89
CA TRP A 447 -11.89 5.74 -8.42
C TRP A 447 -13.12 4.90 -8.78
N LEU A 448 -14.23 5.10 -8.07
CA LEU A 448 -15.54 4.56 -8.46
C LEU A 448 -16.00 5.09 -9.83
N SER A 449 -15.67 6.34 -10.16
CA SER A 449 -16.03 6.98 -11.45
C SER A 449 -15.02 6.75 -12.58
N SER A 450 -13.91 6.04 -12.32
CA SER A 450 -12.83 5.81 -13.31
C SER A 450 -13.32 5.11 -14.58
N GLU A 451 -12.73 5.48 -15.72
CA GLU A 451 -12.93 4.80 -17.01
C GLU A 451 -12.44 3.34 -16.99
N LYS A 452 -11.38 3.04 -16.22
CA LYS A 452 -10.77 1.71 -16.12
C LYS A 452 -11.59 0.79 -15.20
N ILE A 453 -12.05 -0.33 -15.76
CA ILE A 453 -12.86 -1.33 -15.02
C ILE A 453 -12.15 -1.83 -13.75
N HIS A 454 -10.86 -2.13 -13.81
CA HIS A 454 -10.12 -2.67 -12.66
C HIS A 454 -9.93 -1.65 -11.50
N GLU A 455 -9.88 -0.35 -11.80
CA GLU A 455 -9.88 0.70 -10.77
C GLU A 455 -11.24 0.75 -10.08
N ARG A 456 -12.35 0.75 -10.85
CA ARG A 456 -13.72 0.69 -10.30
C ARG A 456 -13.94 -0.57 -9.44
N GLN A 457 -13.55 -1.75 -9.94
CA GLN A 457 -13.66 -3.03 -9.23
C GLN A 457 -12.94 -3.01 -7.87
N ARG A 458 -11.72 -2.45 -7.81
CA ARG A 458 -10.96 -2.32 -6.56
C ARG A 458 -11.60 -1.34 -5.61
N ALA A 459 -11.99 -0.15 -6.09
CA ALA A 459 -12.59 0.89 -5.27
C ALA A 459 -13.94 0.44 -4.68
N VAL A 460 -14.82 -0.18 -5.47
CA VAL A 460 -16.10 -0.70 -4.96
C VAL A 460 -15.89 -1.82 -3.94
N HIS A 461 -14.93 -2.73 -4.16
CA HIS A 461 -14.63 -3.77 -3.17
C HIS A 461 -14.19 -3.16 -1.83
N ARG A 462 -13.39 -2.08 -1.79
CA ARG A 462 -13.07 -1.41 -0.52
C ARG A 462 -14.30 -0.76 0.13
N CYS A 463 -15.21 -0.18 -0.65
CA CYS A 463 -16.51 0.27 -0.13
C CYS A 463 -17.29 -0.90 0.50
N THR A 464 -17.38 -2.04 -0.18
CA THR A 464 -18.07 -3.23 0.32
C THR A 464 -17.44 -3.77 1.60
N THR A 465 -16.10 -3.90 1.67
CA THR A 465 -15.38 -4.31 2.88
C THR A 465 -15.64 -3.32 4.04
N LEU A 466 -15.65 -2.01 3.75
CA LEU A 466 -15.90 -0.99 4.77
C LEU A 466 -17.32 -1.10 5.33
N PHE A 467 -18.36 -1.20 4.49
CA PHE A 467 -19.74 -1.38 4.96
C PHE A 467 -19.94 -2.72 5.71
N LYS A 468 -19.27 -3.80 5.31
CA LYS A 468 -19.23 -5.07 6.05
C LYS A 468 -18.64 -4.89 7.46
N PHE A 469 -17.49 -4.20 7.56
CA PHE A 469 -16.84 -3.90 8.84
C PHE A 469 -17.74 -3.04 9.75
N LEU A 470 -18.36 -2.00 9.21
CA LEU A 470 -19.24 -1.10 9.96
C LEU A 470 -20.46 -1.83 10.53
N ASN A 471 -21.12 -2.69 9.75
CA ASN A 471 -22.22 -3.53 10.23
C ASN A 471 -21.78 -4.49 11.34
N HIS A 472 -20.62 -5.14 11.17
CA HIS A 472 -20.10 -6.11 12.14
C HIS A 472 -19.61 -5.46 13.45
N LYS A 473 -19.03 -4.25 13.38
CA LYS A 473 -18.50 -3.54 14.56
C LYS A 473 -19.48 -2.57 15.22
N ARG A 474 -20.55 -2.14 14.53
CA ARG A 474 -21.54 -1.16 15.02
C ARG A 474 -20.91 0.09 15.66
N CYS A 475 -19.85 0.62 15.03
CA CYS A 475 -19.08 1.72 15.60
C CYS A 475 -19.72 3.10 15.41
N LEU A 476 -20.53 3.30 14.35
CA LEU A 476 -21.18 4.59 14.07
C LEU A 476 -22.16 5.00 15.17
N ASN A 477 -22.04 6.24 15.64
CA ASN A 477 -22.97 6.84 16.60
C ASN A 477 -24.34 7.11 15.94
N THR A 478 -25.41 6.53 16.49
CA THR A 478 -26.78 6.69 15.97
C THR A 478 -27.35 8.09 16.15
N LYS A 479 -26.75 8.95 16.99
CA LYS A 479 -27.22 10.31 17.28
C LYS A 479 -26.78 11.38 16.27
N GLU A 480 -26.06 11.03 15.20
CA GLU A 480 -25.63 11.97 14.16
C GLU A 480 -26.50 11.93 12.90
N THR A 481 -27.02 13.07 12.44
CA THR A 481 -27.76 13.17 11.16
C THR A 481 -26.85 12.89 9.96
N PHE A 482 -27.05 11.78 9.24
CA PHE A 482 -26.23 11.44 8.08
C PHE A 482 -26.60 12.28 6.83
N ARG A 483 -25.98 13.46 6.68
CA ARG A 483 -26.37 14.49 5.68
C ARG A 483 -26.15 14.15 4.18
N ARG A 484 -25.71 12.95 3.82
CA ARG A 484 -25.20 12.63 2.46
C ARG A 484 -25.72 11.29 1.90
N VAL A 485 -26.73 10.68 2.52
CA VAL A 485 -27.26 9.37 2.12
C VAL A 485 -27.70 9.34 0.66
N GLY A 486 -28.41 10.37 0.19
CA GLY A 486 -28.86 10.46 -1.21
C GLY A 486 -27.74 10.32 -2.24
N GLN A 487 -26.63 11.01 -2.00
CA GLN A 487 -25.44 10.94 -2.86
C GLN A 487 -24.80 9.55 -2.84
N LEU A 488 -24.78 8.89 -1.68
CA LEU A 488 -24.25 7.53 -1.53
C LEU A 488 -25.13 6.49 -2.26
N VAL A 489 -26.45 6.59 -2.15
CA VAL A 489 -27.39 5.73 -2.91
C VAL A 489 -27.29 6.00 -4.42
N ALA A 490 -27.07 7.25 -4.85
CA ALA A 490 -26.80 7.55 -6.25
C ALA A 490 -25.51 6.89 -6.74
N MET A 491 -24.38 7.09 -6.06
CA MET A 491 -23.08 6.55 -6.50
C MET A 491 -23.07 5.02 -6.55
N LEU A 492 -23.59 4.34 -5.52
CA LEU A 492 -23.73 2.88 -5.53
C LEU A 492 -24.78 2.42 -6.55
N GLY A 493 -25.88 3.16 -6.72
CA GLY A 493 -26.96 2.85 -7.67
C GLY A 493 -26.52 2.94 -9.12
N ILE A 494 -25.66 3.92 -9.45
CA ILE A 494 -25.00 4.03 -10.76
C ILE A 494 -24.12 2.80 -10.99
N LEU A 495 -23.27 2.41 -10.04
CA LEU A 495 -22.39 1.23 -10.20
C LEU A 495 -23.18 -0.10 -10.27
N CYS A 496 -24.36 -0.19 -9.66
CA CYS A 496 -25.29 -1.29 -9.87
C CYS A 496 -25.82 -1.39 -11.32
N GLN A 497 -25.67 -0.33 -12.13
CA GLN A 497 -25.96 -0.26 -13.57
C GLN A 497 -24.69 -0.31 -14.45
N ASP A 498 -23.51 -0.60 -13.90
CA ASP A 498 -22.27 -0.72 -14.68
C ASP A 498 -22.36 -1.84 -15.74
N ALA A 499 -21.61 -1.69 -16.83
CA ALA A 499 -21.49 -2.70 -17.86
C ALA A 499 -20.65 -3.91 -17.39
N ASP A 500 -19.76 -3.73 -16.42
CA ASP A 500 -19.00 -4.82 -15.82
C ASP A 500 -19.81 -5.56 -14.74
N ARG A 501 -19.95 -6.88 -14.92
CA ARG A 501 -20.69 -7.77 -14.00
C ARG A 501 -20.09 -7.79 -12.60
N THR A 502 -18.77 -7.70 -12.46
CA THR A 502 -18.10 -7.78 -11.16
C THR A 502 -18.24 -6.47 -10.38
N VAL A 503 -18.16 -5.31 -11.04
CA VAL A 503 -18.56 -4.01 -10.46
C VAL A 503 -20.02 -4.08 -10.01
N GLN A 504 -20.94 -4.49 -10.89
CA GLN A 504 -22.37 -4.59 -10.57
C GLN A 504 -22.64 -5.48 -9.34
N CYS A 505 -22.03 -6.66 -9.25
CA CYS A 505 -22.20 -7.57 -8.10
C CYS A 505 -21.66 -6.99 -6.79
N PHE A 506 -20.44 -6.44 -6.77
CA PHE A 506 -19.90 -5.80 -5.56
C PHE A 506 -20.65 -4.53 -5.16
N SER A 507 -21.24 -3.82 -6.13
CA SER A 507 -22.08 -2.64 -5.88
C SER A 507 -23.40 -3.01 -5.23
N LEU A 508 -24.05 -4.08 -5.71
CA LEU A 508 -25.27 -4.63 -5.09
C LEU A 508 -24.99 -5.10 -3.66
N GLU A 509 -23.84 -5.76 -3.42
CA GLU A 509 -23.44 -6.18 -2.08
C GLU A 509 -23.11 -4.99 -1.17
N ALA A 510 -22.40 -3.97 -1.68
CA ALA A 510 -22.16 -2.70 -0.95
C ALA A 510 -23.47 -2.00 -0.61
N MET A 511 -24.40 -1.93 -1.57
CA MET A 511 -25.72 -1.33 -1.44
C MET A 511 -26.57 -2.07 -0.39
N GLY A 512 -26.53 -3.40 -0.36
CA GLY A 512 -27.22 -4.20 0.66
C GLY A 512 -26.67 -3.97 2.07
N HIS A 513 -25.35 -3.93 2.24
CA HIS A 513 -24.74 -3.61 3.53
C HIS A 513 -24.95 -2.14 3.93
N PHE A 514 -25.02 -1.22 2.97
CA PHE A 514 -25.37 0.17 3.23
C PHE A 514 -26.84 0.31 3.67
N TYR A 515 -27.76 -0.45 3.08
CA TYR A 515 -29.16 -0.52 3.52
C TYR A 515 -29.30 -1.08 4.94
N GLN A 516 -28.58 -2.14 5.29
CA GLN A 516 -28.51 -2.66 6.67
C GLN A 516 -28.04 -1.57 7.66
N LEU A 517 -27.01 -0.78 7.30
CA LEU A 517 -26.58 0.37 8.11
C LEU A 517 -27.67 1.44 8.25
N LEU A 518 -28.35 1.80 7.16
CA LEU A 518 -29.40 2.82 7.17
C LEU A 518 -30.61 2.42 8.03
N ILE A 519 -31.05 1.17 7.95
CA ILE A 519 -32.14 0.66 8.80
C ILE A 519 -31.71 0.68 10.26
N HIS A 520 -30.54 0.12 10.59
CA HIS A 520 -30.04 0.10 11.96
C HIS A 520 -29.84 1.51 12.54
N TRP A 521 -29.34 2.45 11.73
CA TRP A 521 -29.14 3.84 12.12
C TRP A 521 -30.47 4.53 12.48
N ARG A 522 -31.53 4.36 11.68
CA ARG A 522 -32.85 4.97 11.93
C ARG A 522 -33.74 4.21 12.93
N ALA A 523 -33.44 2.94 13.21
CA ALA A 523 -34.24 2.13 14.14
C ALA A 523 -34.10 2.58 15.62
N GLU A 524 -33.03 3.27 15.98
CA GLU A 524 -32.79 3.78 17.35
C GLU A 524 -33.38 5.18 17.61
N GLU A 525 -34.01 5.82 16.60
CA GLU A 525 -34.68 7.13 16.77
C GLU A 525 -36.09 7.02 17.39
N ILE A 526 -36.58 5.81 17.71
CA ILE A 526 -37.88 5.59 18.35
C ILE A 526 -37.75 5.82 19.88
N PRO A 527 -38.53 6.74 20.50
CA PRO A 527 -38.30 7.17 21.87
C PRO A 527 -38.33 6.07 22.96
N GLU A 528 -37.41 6.20 23.91
CA GLU A 528 -37.30 5.36 25.10
C GLU A 528 -38.49 5.61 26.06
N LEU A 529 -39.35 4.60 26.24
CA LEU A 529 -40.33 4.59 27.33
C LEU A 529 -40.34 3.28 28.16
N GLU A 530 -39.79 2.18 27.63
CA GLU A 530 -39.75 0.88 28.30
C GLU A 530 -38.34 0.26 28.24
N ARG A 531 -37.44 0.70 29.14
CA ARG A 531 -36.23 -0.07 29.48
C ARG A 531 -35.68 0.29 30.87
N GLU A 532 -36.32 -0.23 31.92
CA GLU A 532 -35.72 -0.22 33.26
C GLU A 532 -34.55 -1.22 33.35
N ASN A 533 -33.57 -0.90 34.20
CA ASN A 533 -32.40 -1.70 34.63
C ASN A 533 -31.40 -2.18 33.57
N PRO A 534 -30.19 -1.59 33.52
CA PRO A 534 -29.00 -2.22 32.96
C PRO A 534 -28.32 -3.14 33.99
N GLN A 535 -28.23 -4.45 33.73
CA GLN A 535 -27.38 -5.35 34.52
C GLN A 535 -25.97 -5.50 33.90
N GLU A 536 -25.01 -4.92 34.63
CA GLU A 536 -23.60 -5.29 34.83
C GLU A 536 -22.78 -5.99 33.72
N PHE A 537 -21.62 -5.39 33.42
CA PHE A 537 -20.57 -5.94 32.56
C PHE A 537 -19.77 -7.07 33.24
N PRO A 538 -19.40 -8.14 32.51
CA PRO A 538 -18.17 -8.89 32.74
C PRO A 538 -16.95 -8.15 32.16
N GLN A 539 -15.82 -8.14 32.88
CA GLN A 539 -14.53 -7.64 32.36
C GLN A 539 -13.81 -8.69 31.49
N PRO A 540 -12.84 -8.27 30.63
CA PRO A 540 -12.15 -9.17 29.72
C PRO A 540 -10.93 -9.83 30.37
N ASP A 541 -10.83 -11.15 30.25
CA ASP A 541 -9.59 -11.92 30.46
C ASP A 541 -9.08 -12.47 29.13
N ALA A 542 -7.76 -12.68 29.03
CA ALA A 542 -7.08 -12.87 27.76
C ALA A 542 -6.95 -14.33 27.29
N VAL A 543 -7.04 -14.53 25.97
CA VAL A 543 -5.98 -15.12 25.11
C VAL A 543 -6.40 -14.95 23.63
N GLY A 544 -5.44 -14.74 22.74
CA GLY A 544 -5.70 -14.54 21.30
C GLY A 544 -5.28 -15.70 20.40
N ALA A 545 -5.55 -15.54 19.10
CA ALA A 545 -4.97 -16.31 17.98
C ALA A 545 -5.39 -17.78 17.75
N ALA A 546 -6.69 -18.03 17.52
CA ALA A 546 -7.24 -18.93 16.47
C ALA A 546 -8.78 -18.71 16.45
N LEU A 547 -9.51 -18.74 15.33
CA LEU A 547 -9.65 -19.86 14.40
C LEU A 547 -10.37 -19.39 13.11
N TRP A 548 -9.76 -19.57 11.94
CA TRP A 548 -10.52 -19.62 10.68
C TRP A 548 -11.21 -20.98 10.59
N SER A 549 -12.54 -21.03 10.67
CA SER A 549 -13.33 -22.21 10.32
C SER A 549 -14.78 -21.83 10.02
N SER A 550 -15.35 -22.45 8.98
CA SER A 550 -16.76 -22.30 8.63
C SER A 550 -17.64 -22.98 9.67
N GLY A 551 -18.62 -22.25 10.22
CA GLY A 551 -19.60 -22.77 11.17
C GLY A 551 -20.76 -21.80 11.40
N ASP A 552 -21.94 -22.16 10.90
CA ASP A 552 -23.21 -21.48 11.18
C ASP A 552 -23.55 -21.57 12.69
N HIS A 553 -24.01 -20.49 13.33
CA HIS A 553 -24.95 -20.53 14.46
C HIS A 553 -25.61 -19.14 14.68
N ARG A 554 -26.92 -19.15 14.97
CA ARG A 554 -27.83 -18.00 14.76
C ARG A 554 -28.26 -17.33 16.07
N GLY A 555 -27.49 -16.34 16.53
CA GLY A 555 -27.85 -15.48 17.66
C GLY A 555 -29.01 -14.53 17.31
N THR A 556 -30.23 -14.86 17.75
CA THR A 556 -31.44 -14.07 17.45
C THR A 556 -31.61 -12.91 18.44
N LEU A 557 -31.77 -11.68 17.94
CA LEU A 557 -32.17 -10.51 18.72
C LEU A 557 -33.33 -9.75 18.07
N LEU A 558 -34.01 -8.93 18.86
CA LEU A 558 -35.33 -8.38 18.59
C LEU A 558 -35.32 -7.19 17.61
N ILE A 559 -35.33 -7.50 16.32
CA ILE A 559 -35.77 -6.59 15.26
C ILE A 559 -37.25 -6.93 14.94
N PRO A 560 -38.12 -5.95 14.63
CA PRO A 560 -39.44 -6.24 14.07
C PRO A 560 -39.32 -7.20 12.87
N ARG A 561 -40.05 -8.32 12.91
CA ARG A 561 -39.79 -9.50 12.06
C ARG A 561 -39.88 -9.21 10.56
N ASP A 562 -40.68 -8.21 10.19
CA ASP A 562 -40.91 -7.76 8.82
C ASP A 562 -39.80 -6.82 8.30
N MET A 563 -39.01 -6.18 9.18
CA MET A 563 -37.87 -5.35 8.77
C MET A 563 -36.60 -6.19 8.57
N ALA A 564 -36.29 -7.12 9.48
CA ALA A 564 -35.13 -8.01 9.35
C ALA A 564 -35.24 -8.92 8.11
N SER A 565 -36.44 -9.46 7.85
CA SER A 565 -36.67 -10.29 6.67
C SER A 565 -36.53 -9.49 5.35
N LYS A 566 -36.83 -8.19 5.35
CA LYS A 566 -36.54 -7.30 4.21
C LYS A 566 -35.06 -6.97 4.06
N SER A 567 -34.35 -6.68 5.16
CA SER A 567 -32.92 -6.29 5.11
C SER A 567 -32.01 -7.38 4.57
N ASP A 568 -32.34 -8.65 4.80
CA ASP A 568 -31.53 -9.78 4.31
C ASP A 568 -31.92 -10.21 2.89
N ASN A 569 -33.14 -9.90 2.43
CA ASN A 569 -33.60 -10.22 1.08
C ASN A 569 -32.93 -9.36 -0.01
N ILE A 570 -32.39 -8.17 0.31
CA ILE A 570 -31.84 -7.24 -0.68
C ILE A 570 -30.64 -7.81 -1.45
N PHE A 571 -29.85 -8.70 -0.84
CA PHE A 571 -28.70 -9.35 -1.47
C PHE A 571 -29.09 -10.34 -2.58
N PHE A 572 -30.37 -10.72 -2.65
CA PHE A 572 -30.93 -11.62 -3.67
C PHE A 572 -31.79 -10.87 -4.71
N MET A 573 -31.92 -9.55 -4.60
CA MET A 573 -32.64 -8.71 -5.56
C MET A 573 -31.81 -8.43 -6.83
N SER A 574 -32.47 -8.10 -7.93
CA SER A 574 -31.78 -7.43 -9.04
C SER A 574 -31.44 -5.98 -8.69
N SER A 575 -30.43 -5.39 -9.35
CA SER A 575 -30.01 -3.99 -9.16
C SER A 575 -31.19 -3.01 -9.06
N ASN A 576 -32.14 -3.10 -10.00
CA ASN A 576 -33.30 -2.20 -10.05
C ASN A 576 -34.23 -2.38 -8.85
N GLN A 577 -34.39 -3.61 -8.34
CA GLN A 577 -35.24 -3.89 -7.18
C GLN A 577 -34.57 -3.42 -5.88
N ALA A 578 -33.27 -3.64 -5.72
CA ALA A 578 -32.52 -3.17 -4.55
C ALA A 578 -32.50 -1.63 -4.45
N ILE A 579 -32.28 -0.95 -5.58
CA ILE A 579 -32.38 0.52 -5.66
C ILE A 579 -33.79 0.99 -5.27
N LYS A 580 -34.84 0.38 -5.84
CA LYS A 580 -36.24 0.74 -5.53
C LYS A 580 -36.60 0.58 -4.05
N GLU A 581 -36.21 -0.54 -3.44
CA GLU A 581 -36.49 -0.76 -2.01
C GLU A 581 -35.82 0.32 -1.15
N ILE A 582 -34.57 0.70 -1.44
CA ILE A 582 -33.87 1.76 -0.69
C ILE A 582 -34.48 3.14 -0.92
N MET A 583 -34.90 3.48 -2.15
CA MET A 583 -35.53 4.77 -2.44
C MET A 583 -36.80 5.00 -1.60
N ASN A 584 -37.58 3.95 -1.32
CA ASN A 584 -38.76 4.01 -0.44
C ASN A 584 -38.44 4.42 1.01
N HIS A 585 -37.18 4.34 1.43
CA HIS A 585 -36.72 4.74 2.76
C HIS A 585 -36.02 6.12 2.77
N LEU A 586 -35.88 6.81 1.64
CA LEU A 586 -35.27 8.14 1.57
C LEU A 586 -36.28 9.27 1.85
N SER A 587 -35.84 10.30 2.55
CA SER A 587 -36.56 11.57 2.63
C SER A 587 -36.52 12.31 1.28
N MET A 588 -37.43 13.25 1.05
CA MET A 588 -37.45 14.03 -0.20
C MET A 588 -36.19 14.88 -0.41
N ALA A 589 -35.47 15.23 0.67
CA ALA A 589 -34.16 15.88 0.58
C ALA A 589 -33.09 14.91 0.04
N GLU A 590 -32.97 13.72 0.64
CA GLU A 590 -32.04 12.69 0.19
C GLU A 590 -32.36 12.18 -1.23
N LEU A 591 -33.64 12.09 -1.60
CA LEU A 591 -34.07 11.78 -2.96
C LEU A 591 -33.66 12.90 -3.94
N THR A 592 -33.74 14.16 -3.53
CA THR A 592 -33.28 15.31 -4.34
C THR A 592 -31.77 15.27 -4.53
N ASP A 593 -30.99 15.02 -3.47
CA ASP A 593 -29.53 14.84 -3.55
C ASP A 593 -29.14 13.67 -4.46
N LEU A 594 -29.89 12.57 -4.41
CA LEU A 594 -29.71 11.40 -5.28
C LEU A 594 -29.90 11.80 -6.74
N ILE A 595 -31.00 12.48 -7.07
CA ILE A 595 -31.30 12.95 -8.44
C ILE A 595 -30.21 13.88 -8.95
N TRP A 596 -29.78 14.88 -8.16
CA TRP A 596 -28.69 15.77 -8.57
C TRP A 596 -27.38 15.02 -8.82
N THR A 597 -27.00 14.09 -7.94
CA THR A 597 -25.79 13.26 -8.13
C THR A 597 -25.87 12.39 -9.40
N ALA A 598 -27.07 11.94 -9.78
CA ALA A 598 -27.30 11.21 -11.03
C ALA A 598 -27.30 12.11 -12.28
N ILE A 599 -27.72 13.38 -12.16
CA ILE A 599 -27.62 14.39 -13.22
C ILE A 599 -26.16 14.80 -13.44
N ASP A 600 -25.41 15.09 -12.38
CA ASP A 600 -23.97 15.41 -12.44
C ASP A 600 -23.17 14.27 -13.10
N GLY A 601 -23.59 13.02 -12.86
CA GLY A 601 -23.03 11.83 -13.51
C GLY A 601 -23.15 11.81 -15.05
N LEU A 602 -24.09 12.56 -15.63
CA LEU A 602 -24.20 12.73 -17.09
C LEU A 602 -23.08 13.59 -17.68
N GLY A 603 -22.37 14.35 -16.85
CA GLY A 603 -21.21 15.18 -17.24
C GLY A 603 -19.85 14.47 -17.20
N SER A 604 -19.81 13.18 -16.85
CA SER A 604 -18.56 12.40 -16.78
C SER A 604 -17.94 12.15 -18.16
N THR A 605 -16.62 12.00 -18.23
CA THR A 605 -15.90 11.53 -19.43
C THR A 605 -16.13 10.04 -19.69
N SER A 606 -16.43 9.28 -18.63
CA SER A 606 -16.60 7.83 -18.66
C SER A 606 -17.93 7.45 -19.30
N ASN A 607 -17.88 7.04 -20.57
CA ASN A 607 -19.05 6.58 -21.35
C ASN A 607 -19.92 5.54 -20.60
N SER A 608 -19.30 4.58 -19.90
CA SER A 608 -20.03 3.60 -19.08
C SER A 608 -20.70 4.23 -17.86
N TRP A 609 -20.06 5.21 -17.21
CA TRP A 609 -20.65 5.95 -16.09
C TRP A 609 -21.83 6.81 -16.54
N VAL A 610 -21.71 7.51 -17.68
CA VAL A 610 -22.78 8.34 -18.26
C VAL A 610 -24.02 7.51 -18.61
N GLN A 611 -23.85 6.31 -19.20
CA GLN A 611 -24.96 5.40 -19.47
C GLN A 611 -25.62 4.89 -18.18
N ALA A 612 -24.80 4.51 -17.19
CA ALA A 612 -25.27 4.04 -15.89
C ALA A 612 -26.02 5.14 -15.11
N ALA A 613 -25.53 6.38 -15.17
CA ALA A 613 -26.18 7.56 -14.60
C ALA A 613 -27.51 7.87 -15.28
N ALA A 614 -27.60 7.80 -16.61
CA ALA A 614 -28.86 7.98 -17.34
C ALA A 614 -29.88 6.88 -17.00
N ASN A 615 -29.44 5.64 -16.78
CA ASN A 615 -30.30 4.52 -16.37
C ASN A 615 -30.78 4.67 -14.92
N MET A 616 -29.90 5.08 -14.00
CA MET A 616 -30.23 5.40 -12.61
C MET A 616 -31.25 6.54 -12.54
N LEU A 617 -31.01 7.63 -13.27
CA LEU A 617 -31.90 8.79 -13.33
C LEU A 617 -33.28 8.41 -13.90
N PHE A 618 -33.34 7.60 -14.96
CA PHE A 618 -34.60 7.07 -15.49
C PHE A 618 -35.38 6.27 -14.42
N LEU A 619 -34.69 5.38 -13.68
CA LEU A 619 -35.31 4.57 -12.63
C LEU A 619 -35.88 5.43 -11.49
N VAL A 620 -35.14 6.45 -11.02
CA VAL A 620 -35.56 7.33 -9.93
C VAL A 620 -36.76 8.20 -10.33
N ILE A 621 -36.71 8.78 -11.53
CA ILE A 621 -37.78 9.63 -12.06
C ILE A 621 -39.03 8.83 -12.41
N GLN A 622 -38.90 7.55 -12.81
CA GLN A 622 -40.04 6.67 -13.04
C GLN A 622 -40.87 6.43 -11.77
N GLU A 623 -40.24 6.25 -10.61
CA GLU A 623 -40.95 5.93 -9.37
C GLU A 623 -41.44 7.17 -8.59
N HIS A 624 -40.64 8.24 -8.57
CA HIS A 624 -40.90 9.40 -7.70
C HIS A 624 -41.06 10.73 -8.43
N GLY A 625 -40.96 10.75 -9.77
CA GLY A 625 -40.92 11.99 -10.57
C GLY A 625 -42.12 12.92 -10.37
N GLY A 626 -43.30 12.40 -10.01
CA GLY A 626 -44.49 13.21 -9.71
C GLY A 626 -44.40 14.05 -8.44
N ASN A 627 -43.55 13.68 -7.47
CA ASN A 627 -43.48 14.33 -6.15
C ASN A 627 -42.39 15.41 -6.05
N LEU A 628 -41.72 15.72 -7.16
CA LEU A 628 -40.54 16.61 -7.19
C LEU A 628 -40.93 18.08 -7.30
N THR A 629 -40.18 18.97 -6.64
CA THR A 629 -40.48 20.41 -6.55
C THR A 629 -39.49 21.31 -7.28
N THR A 630 -38.34 20.78 -7.74
CA THR A 630 -37.24 21.56 -8.35
C THR A 630 -37.03 21.22 -9.83
N VAL A 631 -38.07 20.71 -10.49
CA VAL A 631 -38.01 20.03 -11.79
C VAL A 631 -37.52 20.91 -12.94
N GLY A 632 -37.86 22.20 -12.98
CA GLY A 632 -37.34 23.11 -14.01
C GLY A 632 -35.81 23.20 -14.03
N LYS A 633 -35.17 23.28 -12.84
CA LYS A 633 -33.70 23.30 -12.71
C LYS A 633 -33.07 21.95 -13.08
N MET A 634 -33.70 20.85 -12.70
CA MET A 634 -33.27 19.50 -13.09
C MET A 634 -33.32 19.35 -14.62
N GLY A 635 -34.41 19.79 -15.27
CA GLY A 635 -34.54 19.82 -16.72
C GLY A 635 -33.45 20.64 -17.39
N GLN A 636 -33.16 21.84 -16.89
CA GLN A 636 -32.08 22.69 -17.39
C GLN A 636 -30.71 21.99 -17.34
N ALA A 637 -30.37 21.35 -16.22
CA ALA A 637 -29.10 20.64 -16.08
C ALA A 637 -29.01 19.41 -17.01
N ILE A 638 -30.06 18.60 -17.11
CA ILE A 638 -30.11 17.45 -18.03
C ILE A 638 -29.95 17.91 -19.48
N HIS A 639 -30.60 19.01 -19.87
CA HIS A 639 -30.48 19.60 -21.21
C HIS A 639 -29.06 20.11 -21.51
N HIS A 640 -28.39 20.71 -20.52
CA HIS A 640 -26.99 21.10 -20.65
C HIS A 640 -26.08 19.89 -20.93
N HIS A 641 -26.26 18.79 -20.17
CA HIS A 641 -25.48 17.56 -20.39
C HIS A 641 -25.83 16.83 -21.70
N LEU A 642 -27.08 16.88 -22.19
CA LEU A 642 -27.48 16.28 -23.47
C LEU A 642 -26.65 16.79 -24.67
N CYS A 643 -26.13 18.00 -24.61
CA CYS A 643 -25.21 18.54 -25.61
C CYS A 643 -23.83 17.87 -25.56
N ALA A 644 -23.31 17.59 -24.35
CA ALA A 644 -21.96 17.05 -24.11
C ALA A 644 -21.86 15.52 -24.21
N ILE A 645 -22.92 14.77 -23.88
CA ILE A 645 -22.96 13.30 -23.99
C ILE A 645 -22.57 12.88 -25.42
N GLN A 646 -21.80 11.80 -25.57
CA GLN A 646 -21.45 11.24 -26.88
C GLN A 646 -22.25 9.95 -27.22
N MET A 647 -22.57 9.12 -26.23
CA MET A 647 -23.30 7.86 -26.46
C MET A 647 -24.78 8.08 -26.87
N PRO A 648 -25.24 7.55 -28.02
CA PRO A 648 -26.65 7.67 -28.42
C PRO A 648 -27.65 7.03 -27.44
N GLN A 649 -27.28 5.89 -26.85
CA GLN A 649 -28.11 5.18 -25.86
C GLN A 649 -28.30 6.01 -24.58
N ALA A 650 -27.27 6.72 -24.12
CA ALA A 650 -27.37 7.58 -22.94
C ALA A 650 -28.20 8.84 -23.23
N LYS A 651 -28.12 9.39 -24.46
CA LYS A 651 -29.02 10.47 -24.90
C LYS A 651 -30.48 10.01 -24.92
N ASP A 652 -30.78 8.82 -25.44
CA ASP A 652 -32.14 8.28 -25.44
C ASP A 652 -32.66 8.08 -24.01
N SER A 653 -31.88 7.47 -23.10
CA SER A 653 -32.23 7.39 -21.67
C SER A 653 -32.49 8.77 -21.05
N ALA A 654 -31.66 9.79 -21.31
CA ALA A 654 -31.83 11.14 -20.78
C ALA A 654 -33.00 11.91 -21.42
N LEU A 655 -33.31 11.71 -22.71
CA LEU A 655 -34.51 12.24 -23.36
C LEU A 655 -35.79 11.61 -22.80
N ARG A 656 -35.75 10.30 -22.49
CA ARG A 656 -36.84 9.61 -21.78
C ARG A 656 -37.03 10.15 -20.36
N VAL A 657 -35.96 10.55 -19.66
CA VAL A 657 -36.08 11.25 -18.36
C VAL A 657 -36.84 12.58 -18.52
N ILE A 658 -36.46 13.43 -19.48
CA ILE A 658 -37.19 14.69 -19.74
C ILE A 658 -38.65 14.40 -20.08
N THR A 659 -38.92 13.37 -20.87
CA THR A 659 -40.27 12.91 -21.23
C THR A 659 -41.09 12.47 -20.00
N LEU A 660 -40.47 11.79 -19.03
CA LEU A 660 -41.13 11.38 -17.79
C LEU A 660 -41.40 12.57 -16.84
N LEU A 661 -40.46 13.50 -16.71
CA LEU A 661 -40.67 14.73 -15.94
C LEU A 661 -41.83 15.56 -16.55
N ALA A 662 -41.88 15.65 -17.89
CA ALA A 662 -42.93 16.32 -18.64
C ALA A 662 -44.32 15.65 -18.56
N ARG A 663 -44.47 14.47 -17.93
CA ARG A 663 -45.80 13.91 -17.65
C ARG A 663 -46.51 14.60 -16.49
N ASN A 664 -45.76 15.19 -15.56
CA ASN A 664 -46.29 15.73 -14.31
C ASN A 664 -45.98 17.24 -14.14
N HIS A 665 -44.96 17.77 -14.82
CA HIS A 665 -44.41 19.12 -14.61
C HIS A 665 -44.20 19.88 -15.93
N ILE A 666 -45.23 19.93 -16.78
CA ILE A 666 -45.17 20.64 -18.07
C ILE A 666 -44.85 22.14 -17.89
N PRO A 667 -45.56 22.91 -17.04
CA PRO A 667 -45.32 24.36 -16.92
C PRO A 667 -43.89 24.70 -16.49
N GLU A 668 -43.37 23.97 -15.51
CA GLU A 668 -42.03 24.19 -14.93
C GLU A 668 -40.93 23.91 -15.94
N LEU A 669 -41.07 22.85 -16.75
CA LEU A 669 -40.10 22.51 -17.79
C LEU A 669 -40.21 23.46 -19.00
N VAL A 670 -41.42 23.80 -19.43
CA VAL A 670 -41.62 24.72 -20.57
C VAL A 670 -41.03 26.09 -20.23
N ALA A 671 -41.30 26.64 -19.04
CA ALA A 671 -40.67 27.87 -18.58
C ALA A 671 -39.13 27.75 -18.56
N ALA A 672 -38.61 26.70 -17.90
CA ALA A 672 -37.17 26.52 -17.73
C ALA A 672 -36.41 26.25 -19.04
N PHE A 673 -37.06 25.74 -20.09
CA PHE A 673 -36.47 25.59 -21.42
C PHE A 673 -36.63 26.83 -22.30
N LEU A 674 -37.63 27.69 -22.05
CA LEU A 674 -37.75 29.00 -22.71
C LEU A 674 -36.64 29.96 -22.27
N ASP A 675 -36.14 29.88 -21.03
CA ASP A 675 -35.00 30.68 -20.55
C ASP A 675 -33.74 30.54 -21.43
N PHE A 676 -33.44 29.33 -21.92
CA PHE A 676 -32.33 29.07 -22.86
C PHE A 676 -32.51 29.75 -24.23
N SER A 677 -33.71 30.25 -24.54
CA SER A 677 -34.05 30.87 -25.82
C SER A 677 -33.90 32.40 -25.82
N THR A 678 -33.27 32.97 -24.78
CA THR A 678 -32.98 34.40 -24.70
C THR A 678 -32.04 34.84 -25.85
N PRO A 679 -32.39 35.90 -26.61
CA PRO A 679 -31.75 36.15 -27.90
C PRO A 679 -30.43 36.91 -27.78
N LEU A 680 -29.32 36.24 -28.11
CA LEU A 680 -28.10 36.92 -28.53
C LEU A 680 -28.33 37.57 -29.91
N ASP A 681 -28.21 38.90 -29.92
CA ASP A 681 -28.17 39.81 -31.07
C ASP A 681 -29.35 39.86 -32.06
N SER A 682 -30.29 40.76 -31.71
CA SER A 682 -30.66 41.91 -32.56
C SER A 682 -31.16 41.67 -34.01
N ARG A 683 -31.75 40.51 -34.33
CA ARG A 683 -32.56 40.30 -35.56
C ARG A 683 -33.93 39.65 -35.28
N PRO A 684 -35.04 40.42 -35.27
CA PRO A 684 -36.35 39.89 -34.91
C PRO A 684 -37.04 39.09 -36.02
N VAL A 685 -38.20 38.50 -35.69
CA VAL A 685 -39.17 37.80 -36.56
C VAL A 685 -38.72 36.44 -37.13
N ALA A 686 -37.54 36.30 -37.75
CA ALA A 686 -37.19 35.08 -38.49
C ALA A 686 -36.84 33.85 -37.62
N THR A 687 -36.33 34.06 -36.40
CA THR A 687 -35.81 32.96 -35.54
C THR A 687 -36.87 32.39 -34.60
N LEU A 688 -37.89 33.17 -34.23
CA LEU A 688 -38.95 32.75 -33.30
C LEU A 688 -39.78 31.56 -33.81
N GLN A 689 -39.93 31.41 -35.13
CA GLN A 689 -40.58 30.22 -35.73
C GLN A 689 -39.72 28.93 -35.67
N LYS A 690 -38.45 29.00 -35.24
CA LYS A 690 -37.56 27.83 -35.12
C LYS A 690 -37.49 27.28 -33.69
N ILE A 691 -37.68 28.10 -32.67
CA ILE A 691 -37.58 27.68 -31.26
C ILE A 691 -38.66 26.62 -30.92
N PRO A 692 -39.97 26.86 -31.15
CA PRO A 692 -40.99 25.81 -31.00
C PRO A 692 -40.76 24.63 -31.94
N ARG A 693 -40.16 24.82 -33.12
CA ARG A 693 -39.90 23.73 -34.06
C ARG A 693 -38.77 22.80 -33.64
N ILE A 694 -37.74 23.25 -32.93
CA ILE A 694 -36.71 22.35 -32.38
C ILE A 694 -37.26 21.63 -31.15
N PHE A 695 -37.99 22.34 -30.28
CA PHE A 695 -38.68 21.77 -29.13
C PHE A 695 -39.66 20.67 -29.56
N CYS A 696 -40.58 21.00 -30.47
CA CYS A 696 -41.54 20.04 -31.04
C CYS A 696 -40.91 19.02 -32.00
N ALA A 697 -39.73 19.21 -32.59
CA ALA A 697 -39.08 18.16 -33.38
C ALA A 697 -38.43 17.09 -32.50
N ASN A 698 -37.80 17.51 -31.40
CA ASN A 698 -37.23 16.59 -30.41
C ASN A 698 -38.32 15.89 -29.57
N LEU A 699 -39.50 16.51 -29.42
CA LEU A 699 -40.67 15.88 -28.80
C LEU A 699 -41.51 15.05 -29.80
N ALA A 700 -41.66 15.42 -31.07
CA ALA A 700 -42.48 14.67 -32.03
C ALA A 700 -41.84 13.34 -32.51
N SER A 701 -40.57 13.09 -32.20
CA SER A 701 -39.97 11.75 -32.30
C SER A 701 -40.35 10.84 -31.11
N ILE A 702 -41.00 11.39 -30.08
CA ILE A 702 -41.40 10.72 -28.84
C ILE A 702 -42.94 10.76 -28.77
N SER A 703 -43.58 9.61 -28.95
CA SER A 703 -45.04 9.50 -29.13
C SER A 703 -45.88 10.19 -28.04
N TRP A 704 -46.52 11.30 -28.42
CA TRP A 704 -47.59 11.99 -27.68
C TRP A 704 -48.74 12.33 -28.63
N ASP A 705 -49.98 12.19 -28.17
CA ASP A 705 -51.15 12.70 -28.89
C ASP A 705 -51.19 14.24 -28.80
N TRP A 706 -51.59 14.88 -29.90
CA TRP A 706 -51.43 16.33 -30.09
C TRP A 706 -52.33 17.21 -29.19
N GLY A 707 -53.31 16.60 -28.50
CA GLY A 707 -54.31 17.30 -27.70
C GLY A 707 -53.78 17.87 -26.38
N ASP A 708 -53.02 17.08 -25.60
CA ASP A 708 -52.56 17.49 -24.26
C ASP A 708 -51.61 18.69 -24.33
N PHE A 709 -50.79 18.77 -25.38
CA PHE A 709 -49.87 19.89 -25.62
C PHE A 709 -50.62 21.20 -25.91
N GLN A 710 -51.84 21.12 -26.43
CA GLN A 710 -52.65 22.30 -26.77
C GLN A 710 -53.31 22.90 -25.52
N GLY A 711 -53.76 22.08 -24.57
CA GLY A 711 -54.27 22.54 -23.26
C GLY A 711 -53.19 23.20 -22.39
N ALA A 712 -51.94 22.77 -22.49
CA ALA A 712 -50.82 23.40 -21.78
C ALA A 712 -50.48 24.81 -22.29
N LEU A 713 -50.81 25.13 -23.55
CA LEU A 713 -50.56 26.45 -24.16
C LEU A 713 -51.60 27.51 -23.74
N GLU A 714 -52.80 27.12 -23.33
CA GLU A 714 -53.86 28.05 -22.88
C GLU A 714 -53.60 28.66 -21.48
N VAL A 715 -52.55 28.21 -20.78
CA VAL A 715 -52.15 28.72 -19.45
C VAL A 715 -51.15 29.89 -19.55
N ILE A 716 -50.65 30.21 -20.75
CA ILE A 716 -49.76 31.36 -20.97
C ILE A 716 -50.60 32.65 -21.10
N PRO A 717 -50.28 33.74 -20.38
CA PRO A 717 -51.01 35.00 -20.48
C PRO A 717 -51.07 35.56 -21.92
N LEU A 718 -52.26 36.01 -22.33
CA LEU A 718 -52.57 36.48 -23.68
C LEU A 718 -51.86 37.78 -24.11
N ASP A 719 -51.24 38.50 -23.17
CA ASP A 719 -50.59 39.82 -23.35
C ASP A 719 -49.41 39.83 -24.35
N ILE A 720 -49.03 38.67 -24.89
CA ILE A 720 -47.94 38.52 -25.88
C ILE A 720 -48.46 38.61 -27.34
N PHE A 721 -49.77 38.47 -27.59
CA PHE A 721 -50.31 38.27 -28.96
C PHE A 721 -51.17 39.41 -29.56
N GLU A 722 -51.50 40.47 -28.81
CA GLU A 722 -52.24 41.61 -29.38
C GLU A 722 -51.33 42.72 -29.95
N THR A 723 -50.87 42.58 -31.21
CA THR A 723 -50.67 43.74 -32.12
C THR A 723 -50.36 43.33 -33.57
N THR A 724 -51.39 43.15 -34.40
CA THR A 724 -51.43 43.68 -35.80
C THR A 724 -52.80 43.44 -36.44
N GLN A 725 -53.48 44.51 -36.85
CA GLN A 725 -54.63 44.43 -37.75
C GLN A 725 -54.17 44.53 -39.21
N LEU A 726 -54.84 43.76 -40.09
CA LEU A 726 -55.29 44.05 -41.47
C LEU A 726 -54.58 45.20 -42.25
N CYS A 727 -54.26 45.08 -43.54
CA CYS A 727 -55.14 44.65 -44.64
C CYS A 727 -54.32 44.26 -45.93
N PRO A 728 -54.86 44.04 -47.16
CA PRO A 728 -54.79 42.69 -47.77
C PRO A 728 -54.31 42.64 -49.25
N SER A 729 -54.70 41.55 -49.96
CA SER A 729 -54.53 41.21 -51.39
C SER A 729 -53.26 40.39 -51.75
N SER A 730 -53.26 39.46 -52.72
CA SER A 730 -54.30 39.04 -53.70
C SER A 730 -54.22 37.55 -54.12
N LEU A 731 -55.39 36.92 -54.28
CA LEU A 731 -55.76 35.86 -55.26
C LEU A 731 -54.82 34.65 -55.56
N ALA A 732 -55.37 33.44 -55.38
CA ALA A 732 -54.85 32.13 -55.79
C ALA A 732 -55.36 31.75 -57.23
N PRO A 733 -55.40 30.47 -57.71
CA PRO A 733 -54.83 29.18 -57.23
C PRO A 733 -54.22 28.24 -58.32
N LYS A 734 -53.70 27.06 -57.90
CA LYS A 734 -53.87 25.68 -58.47
C LYS A 734 -52.60 24.79 -58.59
N GLU A 735 -52.86 23.49 -58.44
CA GLU A 735 -51.98 22.30 -58.52
C GLU A 735 -51.94 21.72 -59.97
N PRO A 736 -51.49 20.47 -60.23
CA PRO A 736 -50.29 19.72 -59.80
C PRO A 736 -49.50 19.16 -61.02
N PHE A 737 -48.45 18.33 -60.81
CA PHE A 737 -48.32 16.94 -61.32
C PHE A 737 -46.89 16.37 -61.20
N SER A 738 -46.78 15.03 -61.15
CA SER A 738 -45.54 14.25 -61.40
C SER A 738 -45.53 13.66 -62.82
N PRO A 739 -44.41 13.05 -63.28
CA PRO A 739 -44.46 11.59 -63.44
C PRO A 739 -43.14 10.81 -63.26
N ASN A 740 -43.27 9.48 -63.30
CA ASN A 740 -42.21 8.44 -63.31
C ASN A 740 -41.22 8.52 -64.50
N THR A 741 -40.11 7.76 -64.44
CA THR A 741 -39.88 6.52 -65.25
C THR A 741 -38.60 5.75 -64.84
N LYS A 742 -38.54 4.43 -65.13
CA LYS A 742 -37.48 3.44 -64.81
C LYS A 742 -36.44 3.30 -65.95
N ALA A 743 -35.26 2.74 -65.69
CA ALA A 743 -34.58 1.77 -66.60
C ALA A 743 -33.38 0.99 -65.96
N GLN A 744 -32.96 -0.08 -66.65
CA GLN A 744 -31.98 -1.16 -66.37
C GLN A 744 -30.56 -0.77 -65.86
N ARG A 745 -29.71 -1.63 -65.21
CA ARG A 745 -29.35 -3.09 -65.22
C ARG A 745 -28.18 -3.53 -66.16
N THR A 746 -26.98 -3.73 -65.58
CA THR A 746 -25.89 -4.75 -65.80
C THR A 746 -24.91 -4.66 -64.60
N LEU A 747 -24.10 -5.62 -64.12
CA LEU A 747 -23.60 -6.99 -64.45
C LEU A 747 -22.19 -7.12 -65.09
N GLY A 748 -21.44 -8.15 -64.63
CA GLY A 748 -20.00 -8.44 -64.86
C GLY A 748 -19.12 -7.98 -63.67
N GLN A 749 -18.38 -8.77 -62.88
CA GLN A 749 -17.86 -10.17 -62.95
C GLN A 749 -16.82 -10.43 -64.08
N ASP A 750 -15.66 -11.09 -63.87
CA ASP A 750 -15.09 -11.78 -62.68
C ASP A 750 -13.52 -11.88 -62.70
N SER A 751 -12.94 -12.14 -61.51
CA SER A 751 -11.69 -12.90 -61.11
C SER A 751 -10.40 -13.02 -61.97
N GLY A 752 -9.24 -13.26 -61.33
CA GLY A 752 -8.06 -13.79 -62.05
C GLY A 752 -6.66 -13.71 -61.39
N ASP A 753 -6.41 -14.53 -60.35
CA ASP A 753 -5.08 -14.80 -59.73
C ASP A 753 -4.08 -15.47 -60.74
N ILE A 754 -2.75 -15.59 -60.57
CA ILE A 754 -1.78 -15.53 -59.43
C ILE A 754 -0.37 -15.15 -59.98
N THR A 755 0.63 -14.75 -59.15
CA THR A 755 1.97 -15.43 -58.92
C THR A 755 3.07 -14.46 -58.40
N ILE A 756 4.01 -14.95 -57.56
CA ILE A 756 5.17 -14.21 -56.99
C ILE A 756 6.50 -14.88 -57.42
N PRO A 757 7.67 -14.17 -57.42
CA PRO A 757 8.67 -14.52 -56.39
C PRO A 757 9.47 -13.34 -55.77
N SER A 758 10.16 -13.66 -54.68
CA SER A 758 10.90 -12.82 -53.71
C SER A 758 12.17 -12.07 -54.17
N GLN A 759 12.51 -10.95 -53.53
CA GLN A 759 13.75 -10.82 -52.72
C GLN A 759 13.78 -9.58 -51.77
N ASP A 760 14.83 -9.49 -50.94
CA ASP A 760 14.84 -8.90 -49.59
C ASP A 760 15.02 -7.38 -49.37
N ASN A 761 14.44 -6.92 -48.25
CA ASN A 761 14.92 -5.90 -47.28
C ASN A 761 15.64 -4.62 -47.74
N SER A 762 15.03 -3.45 -47.45
CA SER A 762 15.52 -2.47 -46.44
C SER A 762 14.63 -1.20 -46.36
N TYR A 763 15.04 -0.21 -45.55
CA TYR A 763 14.51 1.18 -45.42
C TYR A 763 13.31 1.47 -44.49
N LEU A 764 13.66 1.87 -43.25
CA LEU A 764 13.15 3.08 -42.58
C LEU A 764 13.21 4.31 -43.52
N PRO A 765 12.39 5.39 -43.37
CA PRO A 765 12.46 6.24 -42.17
C PRO A 765 11.22 7.12 -41.81
N SER A 766 11.45 8.02 -40.84
CA SER A 766 10.93 9.40 -40.71
C SER A 766 9.59 9.69 -40.01
N LEU A 767 9.68 10.58 -39.01
CA LEU A 767 8.62 11.31 -38.30
C LEU A 767 8.93 12.82 -38.33
N PRO A 768 7.98 13.69 -38.67
CA PRO A 768 7.90 15.09 -38.22
C PRO A 768 6.68 15.27 -37.28
N TRP A 769 6.75 15.87 -36.08
CA TRP A 769 7.17 17.22 -35.63
C TRP A 769 6.17 18.37 -35.90
N THR A 770 5.77 19.07 -34.81
CA THR A 770 5.24 20.48 -34.70
C THR A 770 3.89 20.85 -35.36
N SER A 771 3.13 21.90 -34.99
CA SER A 771 2.92 22.76 -33.77
C SER A 771 1.75 23.76 -34.07
N ASP A 772 1.28 24.74 -33.27
CA ASP A 772 1.56 25.33 -31.94
C ASP A 772 0.28 26.02 -31.37
N GLY A 773 0.23 26.28 -30.05
CA GLY A 773 -0.33 27.53 -29.49
C GLY A 773 -1.80 27.57 -29.01
N CYS A 774 -2.22 28.56 -28.19
CA CYS A 774 -1.42 29.58 -27.47
C CYS A 774 -2.23 30.42 -26.43
N ARG A 775 -1.65 30.68 -25.24
CA ARG A 775 -1.80 31.91 -24.37
C ARG A 775 -3.20 32.21 -23.75
N ASN A 776 -3.38 33.01 -22.68
CA ASN A 776 -2.59 33.75 -21.65
C ASN A 776 -3.51 33.84 -20.38
N GLY A 777 -3.14 34.19 -19.14
CA GLY A 777 -1.91 34.61 -18.45
C GLY A 777 -2.20 34.63 -16.92
N ALA A 778 -1.24 34.50 -15.99
CA ALA A 778 -0.19 35.46 -15.58
C ALA A 778 -0.52 36.30 -14.32
N GLN A 779 -0.16 35.81 -13.12
CA GLN A 779 0.45 36.62 -12.05
C GLN A 779 1.10 35.76 -10.94
N ILE A 780 2.31 36.14 -10.52
CA ILE A 780 3.09 35.61 -9.38
C ILE A 780 3.81 36.81 -8.73
N PRO A 781 3.94 36.87 -7.40
CA PRO A 781 4.95 37.69 -6.72
C PRO A 781 6.06 36.80 -6.10
N ASP A 782 7.32 37.05 -6.48
CA ASP A 782 8.50 36.42 -5.88
C ASP A 782 8.87 36.99 -4.50
N SER A 783 9.29 36.14 -3.56
CA SER A 783 10.17 36.47 -2.41
C SER A 783 10.35 35.23 -1.51
N ALA A 784 11.55 34.78 -1.13
CA ALA A 784 12.91 35.11 -1.57
C ALA A 784 13.87 33.97 -1.20
N MET A 785 15.06 33.91 -1.81
CA MET A 785 16.18 33.10 -1.33
C MET A 785 16.91 33.78 -0.16
N ILE A 786 17.13 33.05 0.94
CA ILE A 786 18.45 32.83 1.57
C ILE A 786 18.47 31.38 2.07
#